data_AF-A0A7S0ASQ4-F1
#
_entry.id   AF-A0A7S0ASQ4-F1
#
_cell.length_a   1.000
_cell.length_b   1.000
_cell.length_c   1.000
_cell.angle_alpha   90.00
_cell.angle_beta   90.00
_cell.angle_gamma   90.00
#
_symmetry.space_group_name_H-M   'P 1'
#
loop_
_entity.id
_entity.type
_entity.pdbx_description
1 polymer ?
#
loop_
_entity_poly.entity_id
_entity_poly.type
_entity_poly.pdbx_seq_one_letter_code
_entity_poly.pdbx_strand_id
1 'polypeptide(L)'
;AVLEWLGALLTAGEPRGKQGYVAPEGFNLWPQYGHHVIDVLQHQETPPFERSLKNMLLLQALHLRIQGLPSSGTALNAFTLLLNLVKPIQSSQATSLSAYFLLRADVPELLGGWTKEARFGEKEQVQAAMEIAKADPGFNAAPGDKTLFKTQIFWLASKGIGTLLLPVAKEAFHVFQAIASVFRDKDPETSDIAWREFLLAEASLKEPAFLERLGHFVDLTFRFLQHVASGGQEALPPPEPGPAWHALPSTVLENILDLCDLYHDQHHKKSSSMPTGLYAHLDPTPMLTTLCIVMASDNHVRDPSLRGRAVKLMHRLCFAFPSWQEKLNQPPLVKHLIPCLVGVFVAVEKAILSYYDLSYRYKYELRIPVMDLFDLAMQHDEHKKVLDEFSRGSGNERFLKLLTQLINDSNSQTEEAIRTVKEYHAHQSGQRATAPAAATTSSSGSGGQHDEEVLDDDQTDGGEDVYRRSRMNYKEHARKYFGLASRTWKQLWLLSKHCAVVIVEGRTILEQLLHSSLDAQLHYLVGPEMKSIKASPQEYEELGFNPKEMVRQITEIYLFLARVDRNEVARIVAKDERYYSSETFSRAFSFVRKYGLLVGAQLDEFDGFVKELAERVSQQRAAFDQADIPAQYLCEMMADIMSDPVMFPQSKKVVDRWVAERQIMGSDRDPYANTPLKVEDLVPLPELKEEIHRFAKAKGLPLEGGNMFD
;
A
#
# COMPACT_ATOMS: atom_id res chain seq x y z
N ALA A 1 39.71 -20.83 -8.16
CA ALA A 1 40.63 -19.67 -8.19
C ALA A 1 39.96 -18.34 -8.59
N VAL A 2 39.69 -18.02 -9.87
CA VAL A 2 39.14 -16.69 -10.25
C VAL A 2 37.74 -16.46 -9.66
N LEU A 3 36.86 -17.46 -9.70
CA LEU A 3 35.52 -17.37 -9.13
C LEU A 3 35.56 -17.28 -7.59
N GLU A 4 36.46 -18.00 -6.94
CA GLU A 4 36.69 -17.88 -5.48
C GLU A 4 37.18 -16.47 -5.11
N TRP A 5 38.09 -15.88 -5.90
CA TRP A 5 38.54 -14.51 -5.69
C TRP A 5 37.39 -13.49 -5.83
N LEU A 6 36.53 -13.67 -6.84
CA LEU A 6 35.31 -12.86 -6.99
C LEU A 6 34.35 -13.07 -5.81
N GLY A 7 34.19 -14.30 -5.34
CA GLY A 7 33.38 -14.63 -4.16
C GLY A 7 33.89 -13.97 -2.88
N ALA A 8 35.21 -13.99 -2.66
CA ALA A 8 35.86 -13.32 -1.53
C ALA A 8 35.67 -11.79 -1.61
N LEU A 9 35.82 -11.20 -2.79
CA LEU A 9 35.59 -9.78 -3.02
C LEU A 9 34.12 -9.38 -2.74
N LEU A 10 33.15 -10.17 -3.21
CA LEU A 10 31.73 -9.96 -2.94
C LEU A 10 31.40 -10.04 -1.46
N THR A 11 32.04 -10.97 -0.75
CA THR A 11 31.87 -11.15 0.70
C THR A 11 32.46 -9.97 1.47
N ALA A 12 33.64 -9.47 1.06
CA ALA A 12 34.22 -8.24 1.60
C ALA A 12 33.33 -7.00 1.32
N GLY A 13 32.57 -6.99 0.23
CA GLY A 13 31.65 -5.90 -0.10
C GLY A 13 30.31 -5.92 0.64
N GLU A 14 29.96 -6.99 1.37
CA GLU A 14 28.65 -7.14 2.02
C GLU A 14 28.26 -5.99 2.97
N PRO A 15 29.16 -5.47 3.85
CA PRO A 15 28.81 -4.39 4.75
C PRO A 15 28.27 -3.15 4.01
N ARG A 16 28.81 -2.88 2.82
CA ARG A 16 28.46 -1.71 1.99
C ARG A 16 27.07 -1.79 1.36
N GLY A 17 26.55 -3.02 1.19
CA GLY A 17 25.24 -3.28 0.63
C GLY A 17 24.10 -3.42 1.66
N LYS A 18 24.42 -3.69 2.94
CA LYS A 18 23.41 -3.99 3.97
C LYS A 18 22.83 -2.74 4.61
N GLN A 19 21.51 -2.56 4.49
CA GLN A 19 20.77 -1.49 5.18
C GLN A 19 20.91 -1.62 6.70
N GLY A 20 21.07 -0.49 7.41
CA GLY A 20 21.18 -0.43 8.86
C GLY A 20 22.56 -0.83 9.41
N TYR A 21 23.54 -1.07 8.55
CA TYR A 21 24.91 -1.31 8.99
C TYR A 21 25.56 0.00 9.43
N VAL A 22 25.84 0.12 10.73
CA VAL A 22 26.54 1.28 11.29
C VAL A 22 27.92 1.39 10.64
N ALA A 23 28.17 2.51 9.97
CA ALA A 23 29.46 2.79 9.40
C ALA A 23 30.53 2.73 10.51
N PRO A 24 31.68 2.08 10.28
CA PRO A 24 32.76 2.08 11.26
C PRO A 24 33.19 3.51 11.59
N GLU A 25 33.68 3.72 12.82
CA GLU A 25 34.13 5.04 13.28
C GLU A 25 35.11 5.67 12.27
N GLY A 26 34.81 6.88 11.78
CA GLY A 26 35.57 7.57 10.74
C GLY A 26 35.09 7.40 9.28
N PHE A 27 34.00 6.67 9.03
CA PHE A 27 33.35 6.59 7.71
C PHE A 27 32.17 7.56 7.58
N ASN A 28 32.40 8.68 6.89
CA ASN A 28 31.33 9.66 6.65
C ASN A 28 30.58 9.41 5.33
N LEU A 29 31.21 8.78 4.34
CA LEU A 29 30.63 8.49 3.03
C LEU A 29 30.21 7.01 2.91
N TRP A 30 28.92 6.77 3.16
CA TRP A 30 28.25 5.50 2.88
C TRP A 30 26.96 5.80 2.09
N PRO A 31 26.50 4.92 1.20
CA PRO A 31 25.28 5.18 0.42
C PRO A 31 24.05 5.48 1.29
N GLN A 32 24.03 4.98 2.53
CA GLN A 32 22.93 5.16 3.49
C GLN A 32 23.03 6.45 4.30
N TYR A 33 24.21 7.09 4.31
CA TYR A 33 24.51 8.27 5.14
C TYR A 33 24.76 9.53 4.29
N GLY A 34 24.26 9.58 3.06
CA GLY A 34 24.48 10.72 2.15
C GLY A 34 24.01 12.07 2.70
N HIS A 35 22.90 12.09 3.42
CA HIS A 35 22.40 13.30 4.10
C HIS A 35 23.32 13.71 5.26
N HIS A 36 23.82 12.75 6.02
CA HIS A 36 24.77 13.01 7.10
C HIS A 36 26.06 13.69 6.60
N VAL A 37 26.56 13.33 5.41
CA VAL A 37 27.71 14.03 4.80
C VAL A 37 27.42 15.52 4.60
N ILE A 38 26.21 15.85 4.13
CA ILE A 38 25.80 17.24 3.91
C ILE A 38 25.74 17.98 5.25
N ASP A 39 25.22 17.34 6.29
CA ASP A 39 25.14 17.91 7.64
C ASP A 39 26.53 18.17 8.22
N VAL A 40 27.44 17.18 8.16
CA VAL A 40 28.84 17.30 8.61
C VAL A 40 29.57 18.44 7.89
N LEU A 41 29.35 18.60 6.58
CA LEU A 41 29.95 19.69 5.80
C LEU A 41 29.40 21.09 6.18
N GLN A 42 28.17 21.17 6.70
CA GLN A 42 27.52 22.43 7.08
C GLN A 42 27.71 22.78 8.57
N HIS A 43 27.97 21.79 9.41
CA HIS A 43 27.96 21.96 10.86
C HIS A 43 29.23 22.67 11.35
N GLN A 44 29.07 23.85 11.94
CA GLN A 44 30.20 24.74 12.28
C GLN A 44 31.08 24.18 13.40
N GLU A 45 30.52 23.32 14.26
CA GLU A 45 31.22 22.68 15.38
C GLU A 45 32.12 21.51 14.92
N THR A 46 31.93 21.01 13.69
CA THR A 46 32.76 19.95 13.13
C THR A 46 34.20 20.44 12.87
N PRO A 47 35.23 19.63 13.17
CA PRO A 47 36.62 19.99 12.91
C PRO A 47 36.84 20.45 11.45
N PRO A 48 37.63 21.51 11.19
CA PRO A 48 37.87 22.00 9.83
C PRO A 48 38.40 20.94 8.86
N PHE A 49 39.13 19.95 9.38
CA PHE A 49 39.63 18.84 8.58
C PHE A 49 38.50 17.97 8.01
N GLU A 50 37.47 17.70 8.80
CA GLU A 50 36.30 16.87 8.44
C GLU A 50 35.25 17.63 7.62
N ARG A 51 35.25 18.98 7.71
CA ARG A 51 34.44 19.86 6.85
C ARG A 51 34.93 19.97 5.40
N SER A 52 35.99 19.25 5.03
CA SER A 52 36.47 19.18 3.65
C SER A 52 36.06 17.87 3.00
N LEU A 53 35.25 17.93 1.94
CA LEU A 53 34.85 16.75 1.17
C LEU A 53 36.07 15.97 0.64
N LYS A 54 37.12 16.69 0.22
CA LYS A 54 38.40 16.08 -0.21
C LYS A 54 39.05 15.24 0.88
N ASN A 55 39.10 15.74 2.11
CA ASN A 55 39.71 15.03 3.22
C ASN A 55 38.86 13.83 3.63
N MET A 56 37.53 13.96 3.61
CA MET A 56 36.63 12.83 3.86
C MET A 56 36.80 11.72 2.83
N LEU A 57 36.93 12.04 1.54
CA LEU A 57 37.20 11.05 0.49
C LEU A 57 38.55 10.35 0.69
N LEU A 58 39.58 11.09 1.12
CA LEU A 58 40.89 10.53 1.44
C LEU A 58 40.82 9.57 2.63
N LEU A 59 40.15 9.98 3.71
CA LEU A 59 39.92 9.14 4.89
C LEU A 59 39.14 7.88 4.51
N GLN A 60 38.08 8.01 3.72
CA GLN A 60 37.29 6.87 3.26
C GLN A 60 38.16 5.88 2.48
N ALA A 61 38.98 6.35 1.55
CA ALA A 61 39.88 5.49 0.79
C ALA A 61 40.89 4.74 1.67
N LEU A 62 41.42 5.42 2.70
CA LEU A 62 42.33 4.82 3.67
C LEU A 62 41.64 3.76 4.53
N HIS A 63 40.45 4.06 5.06
CA HIS A 63 39.73 3.10 5.90
C HIS A 63 39.22 1.89 5.11
N LEU A 64 38.75 2.08 3.86
CA LEU A 64 38.39 0.98 2.97
C LEU A 64 39.56 0.00 2.81
N ARG A 65 40.79 0.53 2.62
CA ARG A 65 41.99 -0.30 2.51
C ARG A 65 42.35 -1.01 3.81
N ILE A 66 42.28 -0.33 4.96
CA ILE A 66 42.59 -0.92 6.28
C ILE A 66 41.64 -2.08 6.60
N GLN A 67 40.35 -1.91 6.27
CA GLN A 67 39.31 -2.90 6.55
C GLN A 67 39.16 -3.97 5.47
N GLY A 68 39.93 -3.87 4.37
CA GLY A 68 39.85 -4.82 3.26
C GLY A 68 38.56 -4.72 2.43
N LEU A 69 37.88 -3.56 2.47
CA LEU A 69 36.65 -3.32 1.72
C LEU A 69 36.94 -2.86 0.28
N PRO A 70 36.12 -3.25 -0.71
CA PRO A 70 36.31 -2.82 -2.09
C PRO A 70 36.00 -1.34 -2.28
N SER A 71 36.91 -0.60 -2.91
CA SER A 71 36.65 0.76 -3.40
C SER A 71 35.59 0.76 -4.51
N SER A 72 34.96 1.91 -4.77
CA SER A 72 33.96 2.06 -5.85
C SER A 72 34.48 1.62 -7.21
N GLY A 73 35.71 2.01 -7.56
CA GLY A 73 36.36 1.58 -8.80
C GLY A 73 36.64 0.07 -8.84
N THR A 74 37.08 -0.53 -7.72
CA THR A 74 37.31 -1.99 -7.66
C THR A 74 36.00 -2.75 -7.80
N ALA A 75 34.94 -2.30 -7.11
CA ALA A 75 33.62 -2.89 -7.17
C ALA A 75 33.03 -2.82 -8.58
N LEU A 76 33.11 -1.66 -9.24
CA LEU A 76 32.59 -1.47 -10.59
C LEU A 76 33.35 -2.28 -11.63
N ASN A 77 34.69 -2.35 -11.53
CA ASN A 77 35.51 -3.18 -12.43
C ASN A 77 35.23 -4.67 -12.25
N ALA A 78 35.13 -5.13 -11.00
CA ALA A 78 34.82 -6.53 -10.72
C ALA A 78 33.40 -6.91 -11.17
N PHE A 79 32.43 -6.03 -10.98
CA PHE A 79 31.07 -6.24 -11.48
C PHE A 79 31.03 -6.23 -13.02
N THR A 80 31.80 -5.34 -13.67
CA THR A 80 31.96 -5.33 -15.12
C THR A 80 32.59 -6.63 -15.63
N LEU A 81 33.55 -7.20 -14.89
CA LEU A 81 34.10 -8.52 -15.21
C LEU A 81 33.02 -9.61 -15.12
N LEU A 82 32.20 -9.60 -14.06
CA LEU A 82 31.06 -10.52 -13.92
C LEU A 82 30.08 -10.39 -15.10
N LEU A 83 29.73 -9.16 -15.51
CA LEU A 83 28.88 -8.93 -16.67
C LEU A 83 29.48 -9.48 -17.98
N ASN A 84 30.80 -9.38 -18.16
CA ASN A 84 31.48 -9.98 -19.31
C ASN A 84 31.45 -11.51 -19.29
N LEU A 85 31.46 -12.12 -18.10
CA LEU A 85 31.30 -13.57 -17.92
C LEU A 85 29.85 -14.02 -18.12
N VAL A 86 28.87 -13.17 -17.82
CA VAL A 86 27.44 -13.43 -18.04
C VAL A 86 27.07 -13.31 -19.53
N LYS A 87 27.67 -12.37 -20.26
CA LYS A 87 27.35 -12.07 -21.68
C LYS A 87 27.18 -13.30 -22.59
N PRO A 88 28.00 -14.37 -22.50
CA PRO A 88 27.85 -15.56 -23.35
C PRO A 88 26.66 -16.48 -22.99
N ILE A 89 26.04 -16.30 -21.82
CA ILE A 89 24.88 -17.08 -21.38
C ILE A 89 23.64 -16.56 -22.12
N GLN A 90 23.08 -17.36 -23.02
CA GLN A 90 21.92 -16.95 -23.81
C GLN A 90 20.66 -16.87 -22.93
N SER A 91 19.72 -15.96 -23.24
CA SER A 91 18.46 -15.83 -22.50
C SER A 91 17.63 -17.14 -22.48
N SER A 92 17.73 -17.97 -23.53
CA SER A 92 17.12 -19.30 -23.59
C SER A 92 17.72 -20.30 -22.59
N GLN A 93 18.94 -20.05 -22.11
CA GLN A 93 19.64 -20.89 -21.14
C GLN A 93 19.27 -20.53 -19.70
N ALA A 94 18.39 -19.55 -19.46
CA ALA A 94 17.90 -19.21 -18.13
C ALA A 94 17.34 -20.45 -17.38
N THR A 95 16.68 -21.34 -18.11
CA THR A 95 16.08 -22.58 -17.58
C THR A 95 17.11 -23.64 -17.18
N SER A 96 18.37 -23.51 -17.66
CA SER A 96 19.45 -24.44 -17.33
C SER A 96 20.24 -24.04 -16.07
N LEU A 97 19.98 -22.84 -15.54
CA LEU A 97 20.62 -22.36 -14.32
C LEU A 97 19.96 -23.02 -13.11
N SER A 98 20.75 -23.64 -12.23
CA SER A 98 20.20 -24.36 -11.07
C SER A 98 19.85 -23.40 -9.93
N ALA A 99 18.57 -23.37 -9.57
CA ALA A 99 18.07 -22.67 -8.39
C ALA A 99 18.50 -23.34 -7.07
N TYR A 100 18.69 -24.66 -7.11
CA TYR A 100 19.12 -25.45 -5.97
C TYR A 100 20.60 -25.26 -5.61
N PHE A 101 21.37 -24.61 -6.49
CA PHE A 101 22.77 -24.29 -6.22
C PHE A 101 22.96 -23.64 -4.85
N LEU A 102 22.08 -22.71 -4.44
CA LEU A 102 22.16 -22.01 -3.16
C LEU A 102 21.98 -22.87 -1.89
N LEU A 103 21.55 -24.12 -2.06
CA LEU A 103 21.33 -25.05 -0.95
C LEU A 103 22.56 -25.95 -0.68
N ARG A 104 23.59 -25.90 -1.54
CA ARG A 104 24.78 -26.76 -1.38
C ARG A 104 25.65 -26.29 -0.22
N ALA A 105 26.37 -27.23 0.40
CA ALA A 105 27.20 -26.98 1.56
C ALA A 105 28.48 -26.17 1.27
N ASP A 106 28.97 -26.18 0.02
CA ASP A 106 30.15 -25.48 -0.46
C ASP A 106 29.87 -24.03 -0.89
N VAL A 107 28.60 -23.66 -1.07
CA VAL A 107 28.19 -22.31 -1.50
C VAL A 107 28.62 -21.18 -0.57
N PRO A 108 28.64 -21.33 0.78
CA PRO A 108 29.13 -20.27 1.66
C PRO A 108 30.56 -19.81 1.33
N GLU A 109 31.41 -20.67 0.76
CA GLU A 109 32.77 -20.29 0.34
C GLU A 109 32.76 -19.32 -0.86
N LEU A 110 31.72 -19.40 -1.70
CA LEU A 110 31.58 -18.58 -2.91
C LEU A 110 30.67 -17.36 -2.71
N LEU A 111 29.57 -17.52 -1.98
CA LEU A 111 28.51 -16.52 -1.81
C LEU A 111 28.42 -15.98 -0.39
N GLY A 112 29.32 -16.33 0.52
CA GLY A 112 29.44 -15.71 1.83
C GLY A 112 28.13 -15.73 2.65
N GLY A 113 27.76 -14.56 3.19
CA GLY A 113 26.60 -14.39 4.07
C GLY A 113 25.25 -14.54 3.37
N TRP A 114 25.22 -14.67 2.05
CA TRP A 114 23.97 -14.69 1.26
C TRP A 114 23.11 -15.94 1.54
N THR A 115 23.71 -16.99 2.09
CA THR A 115 23.00 -18.20 2.55
C THR A 115 22.14 -17.99 3.80
N LYS A 116 22.39 -16.89 4.53
CA LYS A 116 21.68 -16.50 5.76
C LYS A 116 20.53 -15.51 5.52
N GLU A 117 20.37 -15.01 4.30
CA GLU A 117 19.28 -14.09 3.96
C GLU A 117 17.91 -14.77 4.07
N ALA A 118 16.88 -13.96 4.28
CA ALA A 118 15.50 -14.41 4.25
C ALA A 118 15.17 -15.04 2.87
N ARG A 119 14.37 -16.10 2.88
CA ARG A 119 13.94 -16.81 1.68
C ARG A 119 12.45 -16.59 1.42
N PHE A 120 11.99 -16.85 0.19
CA PHE A 120 10.57 -16.70 -0.13
C PHE A 120 9.67 -17.69 0.63
N GLY A 121 10.15 -18.91 0.87
CA GLY A 121 9.40 -19.92 1.61
C GLY A 121 9.78 -20.04 3.07
N GLU A 122 8.89 -20.66 3.84
CA GLU A 122 9.13 -20.98 5.24
C GLU A 122 10.07 -22.18 5.40
N LYS A 123 10.52 -22.43 6.64
CA LYS A 123 11.50 -23.48 6.94
C LYS A 123 11.11 -24.84 6.38
N GLU A 124 9.83 -25.21 6.47
CA GLU A 124 9.31 -26.49 5.97
C GLU A 124 9.36 -26.57 4.44
N GLN A 125 8.97 -25.49 3.75
CA GLN A 125 9.00 -25.42 2.29
C GLN A 125 10.44 -25.42 1.76
N VAL A 126 11.36 -24.74 2.45
CA VAL A 126 12.80 -24.75 2.14
C VAL A 126 13.38 -26.15 2.35
N GLN A 127 12.97 -26.85 3.42
CA GLN A 127 13.39 -28.23 3.66
C GLN A 127 12.87 -29.18 2.57
N ALA A 128 11.62 -29.03 2.15
CA ALA A 128 11.07 -29.80 1.04
C ALA A 128 11.83 -29.54 -0.28
N ALA A 129 12.17 -28.27 -0.55
CA ALA A 129 13.00 -27.90 -1.69
C ALA A 129 14.40 -28.53 -1.61
N MET A 130 14.99 -28.63 -0.42
CA MET A 130 16.28 -29.28 -0.18
C MET A 130 16.25 -30.79 -0.43
N GLU A 131 15.15 -31.47 -0.10
CA GLU A 131 15.00 -32.89 -0.42
C GLU A 131 14.90 -33.12 -1.94
N ILE A 132 14.17 -32.25 -2.66
CA ILE A 132 14.08 -32.30 -4.13
C ILE A 132 15.45 -31.99 -4.76
N ALA A 133 16.20 -31.04 -4.18
CA ALA A 133 17.53 -30.66 -4.65
C ALA A 133 18.48 -31.85 -4.74
N LYS A 134 18.35 -32.87 -3.88
CA LYS A 134 19.19 -34.07 -3.92
C LYS A 134 19.09 -34.85 -5.23
N ALA A 135 18.02 -34.67 -6.00
CA ALA A 135 17.86 -35.27 -7.33
C ALA A 135 18.39 -34.39 -8.48
N ASP A 136 18.73 -33.12 -8.20
CA ASP A 136 19.25 -32.18 -9.21
C ASP A 136 20.71 -32.52 -9.57
N PRO A 137 21.04 -32.70 -10.86
CA PRO A 137 22.41 -32.98 -11.29
C PRO A 137 23.40 -31.87 -10.87
N GLY A 138 22.96 -30.62 -10.86
CA GLY A 138 23.77 -29.47 -10.43
C GLY A 138 23.99 -29.40 -8.93
N PHE A 139 23.10 -29.98 -8.11
CA PHE A 139 23.27 -30.03 -6.67
C PHE A 139 24.35 -31.02 -6.22
N ASN A 140 24.48 -32.16 -6.93
CA ASN A 140 25.45 -33.21 -6.59
C ASN A 140 26.81 -33.07 -7.30
N ALA A 141 26.91 -32.19 -8.30
CA ALA A 141 28.14 -31.98 -9.05
C ALA A 141 29.30 -31.50 -8.16
N ALA A 142 30.54 -31.88 -8.48
CA ALA A 142 31.70 -31.38 -7.74
C ALA A 142 31.87 -29.86 -7.93
N PRO A 143 32.42 -29.11 -6.95
CA PRO A 143 32.56 -27.65 -7.06
C PRO A 143 33.32 -27.17 -8.31
N GLY A 144 34.26 -27.99 -8.80
CA GLY A 144 35.06 -27.74 -10.01
C GLY A 144 34.44 -28.25 -11.33
N ASP A 145 33.21 -28.76 -11.30
CA ASP A 145 32.52 -29.26 -12.50
C ASP A 145 32.20 -28.09 -13.45
N LYS A 146 32.59 -28.24 -14.73
CA LYS A 146 32.37 -27.24 -15.77
C LYS A 146 30.88 -26.98 -16.04
N THR A 147 30.02 -27.95 -15.74
CA THR A 147 28.56 -27.80 -15.88
C THR A 147 28.00 -26.75 -14.91
N LEU A 148 28.65 -26.49 -13.77
CA LEU A 148 28.25 -25.48 -12.79
C LEU A 148 28.68 -24.07 -13.16
N PHE A 149 29.61 -23.91 -14.10
CA PHE A 149 30.26 -22.62 -14.36
C PHE A 149 29.27 -21.48 -14.65
N LYS A 150 28.24 -21.76 -15.48
CA LYS A 150 27.19 -20.77 -15.80
C LYS A 150 26.38 -20.38 -14.56
N THR A 151 25.99 -21.38 -13.77
CA THR A 151 25.23 -21.20 -12.52
C THR A 151 26.03 -20.41 -11.49
N GLN A 152 27.33 -20.72 -11.34
CA GLN A 152 28.24 -19.99 -10.44
C GLN A 152 28.36 -18.51 -10.86
N ILE A 153 28.58 -18.25 -12.15
CA ILE A 153 28.66 -16.88 -12.67
C ILE A 153 27.34 -16.13 -12.43
N PHE A 154 26.20 -16.76 -12.73
CA PHE A 154 24.89 -16.17 -12.52
C PHE A 154 24.71 -15.73 -11.07
N TRP A 155 24.96 -16.63 -10.10
CA TRP A 155 24.79 -16.32 -8.68
C TRP A 155 25.81 -15.29 -8.16
N LEU A 156 27.05 -15.32 -8.63
CA LEU A 156 28.05 -14.29 -8.30
C LEU A 156 27.61 -12.91 -8.82
N ALA A 157 27.10 -12.84 -10.05
CA ALA A 157 26.57 -11.61 -10.62
C ALA A 157 25.32 -11.13 -9.87
N SER A 158 24.42 -12.04 -9.48
CA SER A 158 23.20 -11.69 -8.74
C SER A 158 23.53 -11.13 -7.37
N LYS A 159 24.50 -11.72 -6.65
CA LYS A 159 25.02 -11.15 -5.39
C LYS A 159 25.69 -9.80 -5.63
N GLY A 160 26.46 -9.69 -6.71
CA GLY A 160 27.20 -8.49 -7.08
C GLY A 160 26.33 -7.27 -7.34
N ILE A 161 25.05 -7.43 -7.68
CA ILE A 161 24.12 -6.29 -7.76
C ILE A 161 24.07 -5.58 -6.41
N GLY A 162 23.79 -6.29 -5.32
CA GLY A 162 23.61 -5.72 -3.99
C GLY A 162 24.90 -5.29 -3.31
N THR A 163 26.01 -6.03 -3.53
CA THR A 163 27.25 -5.80 -2.79
C THR A 163 28.29 -4.95 -3.53
N LEU A 164 28.20 -4.85 -4.87
CA LEU A 164 29.16 -4.09 -5.69
C LEU A 164 28.48 -2.96 -6.46
N LEU A 165 27.46 -3.26 -7.27
CA LEU A 165 26.90 -2.28 -8.20
C LEU A 165 26.02 -1.23 -7.51
N LEU A 166 25.00 -1.67 -6.76
CA LEU A 166 24.03 -0.77 -6.13
C LEU A 166 24.68 0.24 -5.18
N PRO A 167 25.65 -0.13 -4.32
CA PRO A 167 26.31 0.85 -3.47
C PRO A 167 27.01 1.96 -4.27
N VAL A 168 27.74 1.58 -5.33
CA VAL A 168 28.43 2.54 -6.21
C VAL A 168 27.44 3.45 -6.93
N ALA A 169 26.35 2.87 -7.44
CA ALA A 169 25.33 3.61 -8.18
C ALA A 169 24.52 4.56 -7.27
N LYS A 170 24.21 4.15 -6.03
CA LYS A 170 23.55 4.99 -5.02
C LYS A 170 24.46 6.13 -4.54
N GLU A 171 25.74 5.87 -4.32
CA GLU A 171 26.72 6.93 -4.03
C GLU A 171 26.77 7.98 -5.14
N ALA A 172 26.84 7.54 -6.40
CA ALA A 172 26.82 8.43 -7.55
C ALA A 172 25.51 9.23 -7.61
N PHE A 173 24.39 8.54 -7.85
CA PHE A 173 23.13 9.19 -8.21
C PHE A 173 22.42 9.87 -7.04
N HIS A 174 22.64 9.46 -5.79
CA HIS A 174 21.98 10.08 -4.64
C HIS A 174 22.92 10.96 -3.82
N VAL A 175 24.12 10.48 -3.48
CA VAL A 175 24.99 11.17 -2.53
C VAL A 175 25.75 12.32 -3.22
N PHE A 176 26.56 12.01 -4.23
CA PHE A 176 27.38 13.03 -4.89
C PHE A 176 26.52 14.07 -5.64
N GLN A 177 25.45 13.63 -6.31
CA GLN A 177 24.51 14.55 -6.96
C GLN A 177 23.86 15.53 -5.96
N ALA A 178 23.45 15.04 -4.77
CA ALA A 178 22.85 15.88 -3.75
C ALA A 178 23.86 16.88 -3.15
N ILE A 179 25.07 16.44 -2.80
CA ILE A 179 26.14 17.32 -2.30
C ILE A 179 26.44 18.41 -3.35
N ALA A 180 26.64 18.01 -4.60
CA ALA A 180 26.91 18.93 -5.70
C ALA A 180 25.81 20.00 -5.85
N SER A 181 24.54 19.60 -5.73
CA SER A 181 23.39 20.50 -5.79
C SER A 181 23.31 21.45 -4.60
N VAL A 182 23.47 20.95 -3.37
CA VAL A 182 23.31 21.74 -2.13
C VAL A 182 24.43 22.77 -1.97
N PHE A 183 25.65 22.43 -2.36
CA PHE A 183 26.82 23.30 -2.17
C PHE A 183 27.10 24.21 -3.36
N ARG A 184 26.33 24.13 -4.46
CA ARG A 184 26.54 24.92 -5.68
C ARG A 184 26.80 26.40 -5.42
N ASP A 185 25.96 27.01 -4.58
CA ASP A 185 26.04 28.44 -4.26
C ASP A 185 26.74 28.71 -2.91
N LYS A 186 26.92 27.68 -2.06
CA LYS A 186 27.48 27.80 -0.70
C LYS A 186 28.99 27.64 -0.67
N ASP A 187 29.51 26.62 -1.36
CA ASP A 187 30.92 26.28 -1.46
C ASP A 187 31.18 25.63 -2.85
N PRO A 188 31.56 26.45 -3.84
CA PRO A 188 31.81 25.97 -5.19
C PRO A 188 32.92 24.91 -5.29
N GLU A 189 33.92 24.91 -4.40
CA GLU A 189 35.00 23.92 -4.42
C GLU A 189 34.47 22.54 -4.02
N THR A 190 33.70 22.47 -2.93
CA THR A 190 33.02 21.23 -2.51
C THR A 190 32.02 20.75 -3.57
N SER A 191 31.25 21.67 -4.18
CA SER A 191 30.34 21.34 -5.28
C SER A 191 31.07 20.76 -6.49
N ASP A 192 32.20 21.35 -6.90
CA ASP A 192 32.99 20.88 -8.04
C ASP A 192 33.60 19.49 -7.78
N ILE A 193 34.11 19.23 -6.57
CA ILE A 193 34.60 17.89 -6.19
C ILE A 193 33.47 16.86 -6.29
N ALA A 194 32.29 17.16 -5.73
CA ALA A 194 31.14 16.26 -5.79
C ALA A 194 30.66 16.03 -7.23
N TRP A 195 30.64 17.06 -8.07
CA TRP A 195 30.31 16.93 -9.49
C TRP A 195 31.29 16.05 -10.24
N ARG A 196 32.59 16.13 -9.96
CA ARG A 196 33.60 15.27 -10.59
C ARG A 196 33.37 13.80 -10.26
N GLU A 197 33.15 13.48 -8.98
CA GLU A 197 32.86 12.10 -8.55
C GLU A 197 31.55 11.58 -9.18
N PHE A 198 30.50 12.42 -9.21
CA PHE A 198 29.24 12.10 -9.89
C PHE A 198 29.46 11.78 -11.38
N LEU A 199 30.12 12.67 -12.12
CA LEU A 199 30.29 12.54 -13.58
C LEU A 199 31.18 11.35 -13.94
N LEU A 200 32.22 11.06 -13.15
CA LEU A 200 33.08 9.89 -13.35
C LEU A 200 32.31 8.58 -13.20
N ALA A 201 31.48 8.48 -12.15
CA ALA A 201 30.65 7.30 -11.93
C ALA A 201 29.53 7.21 -12.98
N GLU A 202 28.85 8.31 -13.28
CA GLU A 202 27.78 8.36 -14.28
C GLU A 202 28.27 7.92 -15.67
N ALA A 203 29.45 8.40 -16.10
CA ALA A 203 30.02 8.03 -17.39
C ALA A 203 30.22 6.51 -17.52
N SER A 204 30.59 5.84 -16.43
CA SER A 204 30.80 4.39 -16.41
C SER A 204 29.48 3.62 -16.30
N LEU A 205 28.56 4.09 -15.44
CA LEU A 205 27.27 3.43 -15.18
C LEU A 205 26.28 3.58 -16.35
N LYS A 206 26.42 4.64 -17.16
CA LYS A 206 25.59 4.90 -18.35
C LYS A 206 26.31 4.59 -19.67
N GLU A 207 27.48 3.96 -19.63
CA GLU A 207 28.18 3.52 -20.84
C GLU A 207 27.26 2.55 -21.62
N PRO A 208 27.00 2.77 -22.92
CA PRO A 208 26.08 1.93 -23.70
C PRO A 208 26.40 0.44 -23.64
N ALA A 209 27.69 0.07 -23.72
CA ALA A 209 28.10 -1.33 -23.68
C ALA A 209 27.94 -1.95 -22.28
N PHE A 210 28.09 -1.17 -21.21
CA PHE A 210 27.80 -1.60 -19.85
C PHE A 210 26.29 -1.84 -19.67
N LEU A 211 25.46 -0.90 -20.11
CA LEU A 211 24.00 -1.01 -20.05
C LEU A 211 23.46 -2.18 -20.87
N GLU A 212 24.04 -2.47 -22.03
CA GLU A 212 23.69 -3.65 -22.84
C GLU A 212 23.93 -4.96 -22.05
N ARG A 213 25.11 -5.10 -21.44
CA ARG A 213 25.45 -6.30 -20.65
C ARG A 213 24.62 -6.39 -19.37
N LEU A 214 24.37 -5.27 -18.71
CA LEU A 214 23.54 -5.21 -17.50
C LEU A 214 22.09 -5.55 -17.83
N GLY A 215 21.54 -4.99 -18.91
CA GLY A 215 20.18 -5.27 -19.36
C GLY A 215 19.99 -6.73 -19.76
N HIS A 216 20.97 -7.32 -20.44
CA HIS A 216 21.00 -8.76 -20.71
C HIS A 216 20.96 -9.59 -19.41
N PHE A 217 21.74 -9.22 -18.40
CA PHE A 217 21.73 -9.92 -17.12
C PHE A 217 20.40 -9.77 -16.36
N VAL A 218 19.79 -8.59 -16.42
CA VAL A 218 18.47 -8.32 -15.82
C VAL A 218 17.37 -9.14 -16.52
N ASP A 219 17.34 -9.18 -17.85
CA ASP A 219 16.45 -10.04 -18.64
C ASP A 219 16.62 -11.52 -18.28
N LEU A 220 17.87 -11.99 -18.24
CA LEU A 220 18.22 -13.36 -17.85
C LEU A 220 17.69 -13.70 -16.44
N THR A 221 17.80 -12.76 -15.50
CA THR A 221 17.33 -12.95 -14.12
C THR A 221 15.81 -13.03 -14.05
N PHE A 222 15.07 -12.18 -14.75
CA PHE A 222 13.61 -12.28 -14.80
C PHE A 222 13.13 -13.59 -15.46
N ARG A 223 13.79 -14.04 -16.54
CA ARG A 223 13.48 -15.34 -17.16
C ARG A 223 13.77 -16.52 -16.21
N PHE A 224 14.88 -16.45 -15.48
CA PHE A 224 15.23 -17.44 -14.46
C PHE A 224 14.17 -17.48 -13.35
N LEU A 225 13.80 -16.33 -12.78
CA LEU A 225 12.77 -16.23 -11.74
C LEU A 225 11.41 -16.75 -12.22
N GLN A 226 10.99 -16.38 -13.44
CA GLN A 226 9.76 -16.89 -14.05
C GLN A 226 9.78 -18.41 -14.18
N HIS A 227 10.90 -18.98 -14.66
CA HIS A 227 11.04 -20.43 -14.80
C HIS A 227 10.97 -21.15 -13.45
N VAL A 228 11.70 -20.66 -12.45
CA VAL A 228 11.74 -21.25 -11.11
C VAL A 228 10.37 -21.19 -10.43
N ALA A 229 9.69 -20.05 -10.55
CA ALA A 229 8.33 -19.88 -10.05
C ALA A 229 7.35 -20.82 -10.75
N SER A 230 7.45 -20.99 -12.08
CA SER A 230 6.53 -21.83 -12.84
C SER A 230 6.56 -23.31 -12.41
N GLY A 231 7.70 -23.81 -11.94
CA GLY A 231 7.87 -25.24 -11.64
C GLY A 231 7.56 -26.18 -12.83
N GLY A 232 7.57 -25.66 -14.06
CA GLY A 232 7.17 -26.40 -15.27
C GLY A 232 5.69 -26.29 -15.65
N GLN A 233 4.89 -25.50 -14.92
CA GLN A 233 3.49 -25.23 -15.27
C GLN A 233 3.40 -24.20 -16.41
N GLU A 234 2.48 -24.42 -17.35
CA GLU A 234 2.24 -23.50 -18.47
C GLU A 234 1.43 -22.25 -18.07
N ALA A 235 0.56 -22.37 -17.05
CA ALA A 235 -0.23 -21.26 -16.55
C ALA A 235 0.60 -20.37 -15.61
N LEU A 236 0.65 -19.07 -15.90
CA LEU A 236 1.37 -18.08 -15.09
C LEU A 236 0.42 -16.95 -14.66
N PRO A 237 0.57 -16.38 -13.46
CA PRO A 237 1.25 -16.99 -12.32
C PRO A 237 0.64 -18.36 -11.97
N PRO A 238 1.47 -19.33 -11.55
CA PRO A 238 0.97 -20.63 -11.13
C PRO A 238 0.14 -20.48 -9.85
N PRO A 239 -0.82 -21.38 -9.55
CA PRO A 239 -1.56 -21.34 -8.29
C PRO A 239 -0.64 -21.45 -7.07
N GLU A 240 0.37 -22.31 -7.16
CA GLU A 240 1.45 -22.48 -6.19
C GLU A 240 2.80 -22.39 -6.90
N PRO A 241 3.79 -21.67 -6.34
CA PRO A 241 5.09 -21.58 -6.99
C PRO A 241 5.84 -22.92 -6.91
N GLY A 242 6.74 -23.13 -7.88
CA GLY A 242 7.60 -24.30 -7.94
C GLY A 242 8.43 -24.47 -6.65
N PRO A 243 8.76 -25.70 -6.22
CA PRO A 243 9.45 -25.93 -4.95
C PRO A 243 10.77 -25.17 -4.80
N ALA A 244 11.52 -25.02 -5.90
CA ALA A 244 12.77 -24.26 -5.93
C ALA A 244 12.59 -22.76 -5.62
N TRP A 245 11.41 -22.18 -5.88
CA TRP A 245 11.11 -20.78 -5.57
C TRP A 245 11.25 -20.47 -4.08
N HIS A 246 10.71 -21.34 -3.24
CA HIS A 246 10.77 -21.22 -1.79
C HIS A 246 12.20 -21.16 -1.24
N ALA A 247 13.15 -21.77 -1.95
CA ALA A 247 14.55 -21.75 -1.57
C ALA A 247 15.29 -20.48 -2.00
N LEU A 248 14.72 -19.63 -2.84
CA LEU A 248 15.40 -18.41 -3.29
C LEU A 248 15.45 -17.35 -2.18
N PRO A 249 16.58 -16.65 -1.99
CA PRO A 249 16.67 -15.53 -1.07
C PRO A 249 15.93 -14.31 -1.64
N SER A 250 15.17 -13.62 -0.78
CA SER A 250 14.35 -12.45 -1.15
C SER A 250 15.20 -11.32 -1.72
N THR A 251 16.44 -11.19 -1.23
CA THR A 251 17.41 -10.19 -1.66
C THR A 251 17.74 -10.24 -3.16
N VAL A 252 17.55 -11.38 -3.86
CA VAL A 252 17.69 -11.44 -5.32
C VAL A 252 16.68 -10.52 -5.99
N LEU A 253 15.43 -10.56 -5.53
CA LEU A 253 14.35 -9.74 -6.04
C LEU A 253 14.46 -8.31 -5.54
N GLU A 254 14.81 -8.09 -4.27
CA GLU A 254 15.01 -6.74 -3.73
C GLU A 254 16.10 -5.99 -4.51
N ASN A 255 17.24 -6.63 -4.77
CA ASN A 255 18.36 -6.05 -5.51
C ASN A 255 18.00 -5.72 -6.96
N ILE A 256 17.28 -6.59 -7.66
CA ILE A 256 16.91 -6.32 -9.06
C ILE A 256 15.83 -5.24 -9.16
N LEU A 257 14.89 -5.18 -8.19
CA LEU A 257 13.90 -4.11 -8.11
C LEU A 257 14.58 -2.76 -7.79
N ASP A 258 15.49 -2.72 -6.81
CA ASP A 258 16.32 -1.55 -6.48
C ASP A 258 17.08 -1.05 -7.72
N LEU A 259 17.68 -1.99 -8.47
CA LEU A 259 18.44 -1.68 -9.66
C LEU A 259 17.56 -1.06 -10.75
N CYS A 260 16.42 -1.68 -11.05
CA CYS A 260 15.49 -1.13 -12.03
C CYS A 260 15.01 0.25 -11.59
N ASP A 261 14.58 0.40 -10.33
CA ASP A 261 14.13 1.67 -9.79
C ASP A 261 15.20 2.77 -9.90
N LEU A 262 16.47 2.44 -9.69
CA LEU A 262 17.59 3.39 -9.79
C LEU A 262 17.89 3.83 -11.23
N TYR A 263 17.81 2.91 -12.20
CA TYR A 263 18.05 3.19 -13.62
C TYR A 263 16.82 3.73 -14.36
N HIS A 264 15.70 3.92 -13.65
CA HIS A 264 14.54 4.62 -14.19
C HIS A 264 14.83 6.12 -14.31
N ASP A 265 14.87 6.63 -15.54
CA ASP A 265 15.09 8.05 -15.80
C ASP A 265 13.86 8.88 -15.39
N GLN A 266 13.95 9.56 -14.25
CA GLN A 266 12.91 10.47 -13.74
C GLN A 266 12.69 11.70 -14.64
N HIS A 267 13.63 12.00 -15.53
CA HIS A 267 13.56 13.12 -16.48
C HIS A 267 13.10 12.69 -17.87
N HIS A 268 12.53 11.48 -18.02
CA HIS A 268 11.88 11.05 -19.28
C HIS A 268 10.85 12.11 -19.69
N LYS A 269 11.23 12.93 -20.67
CA LYS A 269 10.31 13.89 -21.29
C LYS A 269 9.22 13.03 -21.93
N LYS A 270 7.95 13.39 -21.69
CA LYS A 270 6.71 12.79 -22.25
C LYS A 270 6.72 12.52 -23.78
N SER A 271 7.79 12.84 -24.50
CA SER A 271 7.94 12.78 -25.95
C SER A 271 8.61 11.50 -26.49
N SER A 272 9.26 10.66 -25.67
CA SER A 272 9.89 9.41 -26.18
C SER A 272 9.13 8.19 -25.66
N SER A 273 8.27 7.61 -26.51
CA SER A 273 7.51 6.38 -26.23
C SER A 273 8.35 5.10 -26.21
N MET A 274 9.66 5.20 -26.52
CA MET A 274 10.56 4.06 -26.65
C MET A 274 11.43 3.86 -25.40
N PRO A 275 11.62 2.60 -24.95
CA PRO A 275 12.58 2.27 -23.90
C PRO A 275 14.00 2.72 -24.24
N THR A 276 14.70 3.30 -23.27
CA THR A 276 16.09 3.79 -23.38
C THR A 276 16.95 3.25 -22.25
N GLY A 277 18.27 3.42 -22.38
CA GLY A 277 19.24 2.99 -21.36
C GLY A 277 19.14 1.50 -21.06
N LEU A 278 19.04 1.13 -19.78
CA LEU A 278 18.88 -0.25 -19.33
C LEU A 278 17.70 -0.95 -20.04
N TYR A 279 16.54 -0.27 -20.08
CA TYR A 279 15.27 -0.85 -20.54
C TYR A 279 15.21 -1.12 -22.05
N ALA A 280 16.10 -0.54 -22.84
CA ALA A 280 16.22 -0.85 -24.26
C ALA A 280 16.66 -2.31 -24.52
N HIS A 281 17.22 -2.97 -23.51
CA HIS A 281 17.79 -4.32 -23.61
C HIS A 281 16.97 -5.37 -22.86
N LEU A 282 15.75 -5.05 -22.40
CA LEU A 282 14.87 -5.96 -21.67
C LEU A 282 13.68 -6.39 -22.54
N ASP A 283 13.29 -7.66 -22.43
CA ASP A 283 11.98 -8.10 -22.89
C ASP A 283 10.93 -7.79 -21.80
N PRO A 284 9.86 -7.03 -22.10
CA PRO A 284 8.81 -6.73 -21.13
C PRO A 284 8.09 -7.99 -20.63
N THR A 285 8.00 -9.05 -21.43
CA THR A 285 7.10 -10.18 -21.14
C THR A 285 7.53 -10.99 -19.92
N PRO A 286 8.78 -11.50 -19.82
CA PRO A 286 9.24 -12.22 -18.63
C PRO A 286 9.26 -11.33 -17.40
N MET A 287 9.62 -10.05 -17.56
CA MET A 287 9.66 -9.09 -16.45
C MET A 287 8.27 -8.85 -15.86
N LEU A 288 7.29 -8.41 -16.67
CA LEU A 288 5.93 -8.13 -16.21
C LEU A 288 5.25 -9.38 -15.65
N THR A 289 5.49 -10.56 -16.26
CA THR A 289 4.96 -11.83 -15.75
C THR A 289 5.58 -12.20 -14.40
N THR A 290 6.89 -12.01 -14.23
CA THR A 290 7.56 -12.25 -12.93
C THR A 290 7.05 -11.30 -11.86
N LEU A 291 6.87 -10.01 -12.18
CA LEU A 291 6.24 -9.06 -11.26
C LEU A 291 4.82 -9.51 -10.91
N CYS A 292 4.04 -10.04 -11.86
CA CYS A 292 2.73 -10.62 -11.60
C CYS A 292 2.78 -11.84 -10.66
N ILE A 293 3.78 -12.72 -10.82
CA ILE A 293 4.03 -13.86 -9.92
C ILE A 293 4.30 -13.38 -8.49
N VAL A 294 5.17 -12.37 -8.34
CA VAL A 294 5.48 -11.78 -7.03
C VAL A 294 4.20 -11.23 -6.36
N MET A 295 3.32 -10.60 -7.15
CA MET A 295 2.08 -10.01 -6.64
C MET A 295 0.96 -11.03 -6.34
N ALA A 296 1.07 -12.28 -6.81
CA ALA A 296 -0.05 -13.21 -6.91
C ALA A 296 -0.66 -13.64 -5.55
N SER A 297 0.16 -14.09 -4.61
CA SER A 297 -0.30 -14.54 -3.28
C SER A 297 0.81 -14.55 -2.23
N ASP A 298 0.42 -14.74 -0.96
CA ASP A 298 1.36 -14.86 0.17
C ASP A 298 2.25 -16.12 0.05
N ASN A 299 1.78 -17.16 -0.66
CA ASN A 299 2.57 -18.36 -0.97
C ASN A 299 3.71 -18.08 -1.96
N HIS A 300 3.55 -17.06 -2.82
CA HIS A 300 4.60 -16.63 -3.74
C HIS A 300 5.60 -15.73 -3.02
N VAL A 301 5.13 -14.63 -2.44
CA VAL A 301 5.98 -13.72 -1.67
C VAL A 301 5.19 -13.27 -0.45
N ARG A 302 5.68 -13.61 0.74
CA ARG A 302 4.99 -13.27 1.99
C ARG A 302 5.14 -11.79 2.35
N ASP A 303 6.29 -11.18 2.04
CA ASP A 303 6.58 -9.79 2.37
C ASP A 303 5.68 -8.82 1.59
N PRO A 304 4.75 -8.10 2.25
CA PRO A 304 3.87 -7.15 1.59
C PRO A 304 4.62 -5.95 0.99
N SER A 305 5.74 -5.56 1.58
CA SER A 305 6.59 -4.47 1.08
C SER A 305 7.15 -4.81 -0.30
N LEU A 306 7.76 -6.00 -0.42
CA LEU A 306 8.30 -6.48 -1.70
C LEU A 306 7.22 -6.61 -2.79
N ARG A 307 6.01 -7.04 -2.43
CA ARG A 307 4.87 -7.07 -3.35
C ARG A 307 4.45 -5.68 -3.82
N GLY A 308 4.35 -4.72 -2.90
CA GLY A 308 4.05 -3.33 -3.24
C GLY A 308 5.12 -2.72 -4.15
N ARG A 309 6.41 -3.01 -3.89
CA ARG A 309 7.52 -2.56 -4.73
C ARG A 309 7.46 -3.16 -6.14
N ALA A 310 7.03 -4.42 -6.28
CA ALA A 310 6.80 -5.03 -7.59
C ALA A 310 5.70 -4.29 -8.39
N VAL A 311 4.58 -3.94 -7.76
CA VAL A 311 3.53 -3.10 -8.39
C VAL A 311 4.10 -1.74 -8.78
N LYS A 312 4.87 -1.10 -7.88
CA LYS A 312 5.46 0.23 -8.11
C LYS A 312 6.36 0.24 -9.35
N LEU A 313 7.18 -0.80 -9.53
CA LEU A 313 8.00 -0.95 -10.72
C LEU A 313 7.15 -1.21 -11.97
N MET A 314 6.18 -2.13 -11.91
CA MET A 314 5.26 -2.40 -13.03
C MET A 314 4.56 -1.13 -13.49
N HIS A 315 4.03 -0.34 -12.54
CA HIS A 315 3.37 0.94 -12.79
C HIS A 315 4.32 1.91 -13.49
N ARG A 316 5.52 2.14 -12.95
CA ARG A 316 6.51 3.06 -13.54
C ARG A 316 6.82 2.70 -15.00
N LEU A 317 7.03 1.42 -15.29
CA LEU A 317 7.41 0.98 -16.63
C LEU A 317 6.25 1.03 -17.63
N CYS A 318 5.05 0.62 -17.23
CA CYS A 318 3.89 0.67 -18.12
C CYS A 318 3.46 2.10 -18.42
N PHE A 319 3.58 3.03 -17.46
CA PHE A 319 3.26 4.44 -17.68
C PHE A 319 4.36 5.21 -18.42
N ALA A 320 5.61 4.73 -18.37
CA ALA A 320 6.71 5.28 -19.15
C ALA A 320 6.72 4.78 -20.60
N PHE A 321 6.37 3.50 -20.83
CA PHE A 321 6.49 2.84 -22.13
C PHE A 321 5.14 2.27 -22.58
N PRO A 322 4.42 2.94 -23.51
CA PRO A 322 3.14 2.45 -24.03
C PRO A 322 3.21 1.04 -24.61
N SER A 323 4.33 0.65 -25.22
CA SER A 323 4.55 -0.71 -25.75
C SER A 323 4.59 -1.78 -24.65
N TRP A 324 4.98 -1.41 -23.43
CA TRP A 324 4.93 -2.31 -22.26
C TRP A 324 3.52 -2.31 -21.66
N GLN A 325 2.85 -1.17 -21.66
CA GLN A 325 1.45 -1.04 -21.23
C GLN A 325 0.53 -2.01 -22.00
N GLU A 326 0.70 -2.11 -23.32
CA GLU A 326 -0.09 -3.01 -24.18
C GLU A 326 0.02 -4.50 -23.77
N LYS A 327 1.13 -4.89 -23.11
CA LYS A 327 1.34 -6.26 -22.64
C LYS A 327 0.42 -6.64 -21.49
N LEU A 328 -0.06 -5.68 -20.70
CA LEU A 328 -1.02 -5.92 -19.62
C LEU A 328 -2.33 -6.53 -20.14
N ASN A 329 -2.68 -6.22 -21.39
CA ASN A 329 -3.89 -6.69 -22.06
C ASN A 329 -3.73 -8.05 -22.78
N GLN A 330 -2.56 -8.69 -22.66
CA GLN A 330 -2.27 -9.98 -23.30
C GLN A 330 -2.20 -11.10 -22.24
N PRO A 331 -2.53 -12.36 -22.59
CA PRO A 331 -2.26 -13.49 -21.71
C PRO A 331 -0.76 -13.62 -21.37
N PRO A 332 -0.40 -13.99 -20.13
CA PRO A 332 -1.30 -14.30 -19.03
C PRO A 332 -1.84 -13.08 -18.25
N LEU A 333 -1.22 -11.90 -18.40
CA LEU A 333 -1.46 -10.72 -17.56
C LEU A 333 -2.93 -10.29 -17.54
N VAL A 334 -3.61 -10.35 -18.68
CA VAL A 334 -5.03 -9.95 -18.79
C VAL A 334 -5.94 -10.69 -17.79
N LYS A 335 -5.62 -11.96 -17.50
CA LYS A 335 -6.40 -12.83 -16.61
C LYS A 335 -6.10 -12.65 -15.13
N HIS A 336 -4.88 -12.22 -14.80
CA HIS A 336 -4.36 -12.27 -13.43
C HIS A 336 -4.06 -10.92 -12.81
N LEU A 337 -3.97 -9.85 -13.61
CA LEU A 337 -3.62 -8.52 -13.13
C LEU A 337 -4.61 -8.03 -12.06
N ILE A 338 -5.92 -8.10 -12.30
CA ILE A 338 -6.94 -7.65 -11.34
C ILE A 338 -6.82 -8.41 -10.00
N PRO A 339 -6.86 -9.76 -9.95
CA PRO A 339 -6.64 -10.50 -8.70
C PRO A 339 -5.34 -10.12 -7.97
N CYS A 340 -4.25 -9.91 -8.71
CA CYS A 340 -2.96 -9.51 -8.13
C CYS A 340 -3.03 -8.12 -7.51
N LEU A 341 -3.58 -7.12 -8.22
CA LEU A 341 -3.73 -5.76 -7.72
C LEU A 341 -4.58 -5.71 -6.45
N VAL A 342 -5.72 -6.41 -6.43
CA VAL A 342 -6.56 -6.55 -5.22
C VAL A 342 -5.76 -7.19 -4.07
N GLY A 343 -5.04 -8.28 -4.37
CA GLY A 343 -4.22 -8.98 -3.38
C GLY A 343 -3.14 -8.11 -2.75
N VAL A 344 -2.43 -7.31 -3.57
CA VAL A 344 -1.39 -6.41 -3.07
C VAL A 344 -2.00 -5.26 -2.27
N PHE A 345 -3.11 -4.66 -2.71
CA PHE A 345 -3.78 -3.59 -1.97
C PHE A 345 -4.13 -4.03 -0.54
N VAL A 346 -4.66 -5.25 -0.41
CA VAL A 346 -5.04 -5.85 0.87
C VAL A 346 -3.81 -6.19 1.71
N ALA A 347 -2.77 -6.75 1.10
CA ALA A 347 -1.56 -7.17 1.80
C ALA A 347 -0.78 -5.98 2.38
N VAL A 348 -0.68 -4.87 1.63
CA VAL A 348 0.06 -3.66 2.04
C VAL A 348 -0.47 -3.03 3.32
N GLU A 349 -1.74 -3.26 3.70
CA GLU A 349 -2.25 -2.84 5.01
C GLU A 349 -1.44 -3.44 6.18
N LYS A 350 -0.89 -4.66 6.00
CA LYS A 350 -0.08 -5.35 7.02
C LYS A 350 1.40 -4.91 7.00
N ALA A 351 1.82 -4.10 6.04
CA ALA A 351 3.19 -3.58 5.98
C ALA A 351 3.48 -2.51 7.05
N ILE A 352 2.48 -2.17 7.87
CA ILE A 352 2.57 -1.18 8.94
C ILE A 352 3.38 -1.78 10.10
N LEU A 353 4.67 -1.44 10.17
CA LEU A 353 5.60 -1.88 11.22
C LEU A 353 5.72 -0.89 12.40
N SER A 354 5.22 0.34 12.27
CA SER A 354 5.12 1.36 13.32
C SER A 354 3.89 2.24 13.09
N TYR A 355 3.33 2.80 14.16
CA TYR A 355 2.10 3.61 14.17
C TYR A 355 2.31 5.06 13.67
N TYR A 356 3.56 5.55 13.57
CA TYR A 356 3.85 6.92 13.14
C TYR A 356 3.96 7.12 11.60
N ASP A 357 3.77 8.38 11.17
CA ASP A 357 3.54 8.91 9.80
C ASP A 357 4.42 8.30 8.68
N LEU A 358 5.66 7.86 8.94
CA LEU A 358 6.52 7.24 7.92
C LEU A 358 5.89 5.95 7.33
N SER A 359 5.23 5.18 8.19
CA SER A 359 4.49 3.96 7.83
C SER A 359 3.19 4.26 7.07
N TYR A 360 2.46 5.29 7.51
CA TYR A 360 1.24 5.76 6.84
C TYR A 360 1.53 6.29 5.43
N ARG A 361 2.65 7.01 5.24
CA ARG A 361 3.14 7.44 3.93
C ARG A 361 3.54 6.26 3.05
N TYR A 362 4.26 5.31 3.62
CA TYR A 362 4.74 4.15 2.89
C TYR A 362 3.59 3.30 2.36
N LYS A 363 2.52 3.12 3.16
CA LYS A 363 1.27 2.46 2.74
C LYS A 363 0.73 3.04 1.43
N TYR A 364 0.56 4.37 1.36
CA TYR A 364 0.01 5.01 0.17
C TYR A 364 0.99 5.07 -1.00
N GLU A 365 2.29 5.17 -0.74
CA GLU A 365 3.29 5.04 -1.79
C GLU A 365 3.20 3.70 -2.53
N LEU A 366 2.76 2.64 -1.84
CA LEU A 366 2.54 1.33 -2.43
C LEU A 366 1.12 1.15 -3.01
N ARG A 367 0.10 1.80 -2.45
CA ARG A 367 -1.29 1.72 -2.95
C ARG A 367 -1.59 2.58 -4.17
N ILE A 368 -0.97 3.75 -4.30
CA ILE A 368 -1.21 4.64 -5.46
C ILE A 368 -0.90 3.91 -6.78
N PRO A 369 0.26 3.25 -6.95
CA PRO A 369 0.53 2.44 -8.15
C PRO A 369 -0.52 1.36 -8.42
N VAL A 370 -1.08 0.75 -7.37
CA VAL A 370 -2.13 -0.26 -7.50
C VAL A 370 -3.39 0.36 -8.10
N MET A 371 -3.86 1.49 -7.56
CA MET A 371 -5.06 2.18 -8.05
C MET A 371 -4.88 2.68 -9.48
N ASP A 372 -3.72 3.26 -9.81
CA ASP A 372 -3.45 3.79 -11.15
C ASP A 372 -3.40 2.67 -12.22
N LEU A 373 -2.79 1.51 -11.89
CA LEU A 373 -2.84 0.32 -12.77
C LEU A 373 -4.23 -0.30 -12.84
N PHE A 374 -5.00 -0.26 -11.75
CA PHE A 374 -6.37 -0.76 -11.74
C PHE A 374 -7.24 0.09 -12.67
N ASP A 375 -7.21 1.42 -12.52
CA ASP A 375 -7.90 2.37 -13.40
C ASP A 375 -7.56 2.16 -14.88
N LEU A 376 -6.28 1.88 -15.17
CA LEU A 376 -5.80 1.58 -16.51
C LEU A 376 -6.39 0.26 -17.05
N ALA A 377 -6.34 -0.81 -16.25
CA ALA A 377 -6.90 -2.11 -16.60
C ALA A 377 -8.41 -2.01 -16.87
N MET A 378 -9.13 -1.22 -16.08
CA MET A 378 -10.58 -1.03 -16.21
C MET A 378 -11.02 -0.29 -17.47
N GLN A 379 -10.08 0.23 -18.28
CA GLN A 379 -10.39 0.74 -19.62
C GLN A 379 -10.69 -0.39 -20.62
N HIS A 380 -10.29 -1.63 -20.33
CA HIS A 380 -10.48 -2.79 -21.20
C HIS A 380 -11.54 -3.77 -20.67
N ASP A 381 -12.38 -4.28 -21.57
CA ASP A 381 -13.52 -5.13 -21.19
C ASP A 381 -13.11 -6.51 -20.67
N GLU A 382 -11.97 -7.05 -21.10
CA GLU A 382 -11.47 -8.33 -20.61
C GLU A 382 -11.11 -8.27 -19.11
N HIS A 383 -10.50 -7.17 -18.66
CA HIS A 383 -10.24 -6.96 -17.24
C HIS A 383 -11.53 -6.75 -16.43
N LYS A 384 -12.56 -6.10 -17.02
CA LYS A 384 -13.89 -5.99 -16.39
C LYS A 384 -14.51 -7.36 -16.14
N LYS A 385 -14.44 -8.27 -17.12
CA LYS A 385 -14.92 -9.66 -16.97
C LYS A 385 -14.18 -10.39 -15.86
N VAL A 386 -12.86 -10.25 -15.81
CA VAL A 386 -12.05 -10.85 -14.73
C VAL A 386 -12.44 -10.30 -13.36
N LEU A 387 -12.69 -9.00 -13.22
CA LEU A 387 -13.18 -8.41 -11.96
C LEU A 387 -14.55 -9.01 -11.56
N ASP A 388 -15.45 -9.15 -12.52
CA ASP A 388 -16.79 -9.70 -12.32
C ASP A 388 -16.74 -11.16 -11.84
N GLU A 389 -15.93 -12.00 -12.50
CA GLU A 389 -15.70 -13.40 -12.10
C GLU A 389 -14.99 -13.50 -10.74
N PHE A 390 -13.97 -12.67 -10.51
CA PHE A 390 -13.20 -12.67 -9.26
C PHE A 390 -14.06 -12.26 -8.06
N SER A 391 -14.88 -11.21 -8.22
CA SER A 391 -15.71 -10.67 -7.13
C SER A 391 -16.87 -11.58 -6.76
N ARG A 392 -17.37 -12.44 -7.66
CA ARG A 392 -18.42 -13.43 -7.36
C ARG A 392 -17.89 -14.83 -7.02
N GLY A 393 -16.66 -15.13 -7.39
CA GLY A 393 -16.04 -16.45 -7.19
C GLY A 393 -15.17 -16.53 -5.94
N SER A 394 -14.05 -17.26 -6.07
CA SER A 394 -13.08 -17.48 -4.99
C SER A 394 -12.33 -16.22 -4.52
N GLY A 395 -12.48 -15.11 -5.24
CA GLY A 395 -11.90 -13.81 -4.88
C GLY A 395 -12.80 -12.94 -4.00
N ASN A 396 -14.06 -13.33 -3.76
CA ASN A 396 -15.05 -12.48 -3.10
C ASN A 396 -14.57 -11.95 -1.74
N GLU A 397 -14.03 -12.80 -0.87
CA GLU A 397 -13.54 -12.37 0.45
C GLU A 397 -12.45 -11.28 0.35
N ARG A 398 -11.51 -11.44 -0.59
CA ARG A 398 -10.44 -10.45 -0.84
C ARG A 398 -11.00 -9.17 -1.44
N PHE A 399 -12.00 -9.27 -2.30
CA PHE A 399 -12.70 -8.13 -2.87
C PHE A 399 -13.47 -7.33 -1.80
N LEU A 400 -14.18 -8.00 -0.89
CA LEU A 400 -14.86 -7.35 0.23
C LEU A 400 -13.87 -6.66 1.17
N LYS A 401 -12.73 -7.31 1.47
CA LYS A 401 -11.62 -6.69 2.23
C LYS A 401 -11.06 -5.44 1.56
N LEU A 402 -10.90 -5.45 0.23
CA LEU A 402 -10.52 -4.26 -0.53
C LEU A 402 -11.51 -3.11 -0.32
N LEU A 403 -12.82 -3.38 -0.44
CA LEU A 403 -13.85 -2.36 -0.24
C LEU A 403 -13.83 -1.79 1.18
N THR A 404 -13.73 -2.65 2.21
CA THR A 404 -13.59 -2.23 3.60
C THR A 404 -12.39 -1.30 3.80
N GLN A 405 -11.22 -1.66 3.25
CA GLN A 405 -10.01 -0.83 3.35
C GLN A 405 -10.13 0.48 2.57
N LEU A 406 -10.76 0.47 1.39
CA LEU A 406 -11.03 1.70 0.62
C LEU A 406 -11.97 2.65 1.36
N ILE A 407 -13.02 2.13 2.02
CA ILE A 407 -13.94 2.93 2.83
C ILE A 407 -13.19 3.60 3.99
N ASN A 408 -12.37 2.82 4.71
CA ASN A 408 -11.59 3.32 5.83
C ASN A 408 -10.57 4.38 5.37
N ASP A 409 -9.85 4.10 4.29
CA ASP A 409 -8.90 5.03 3.68
C ASP A 409 -9.60 6.32 3.23
N SER A 410 -10.75 6.23 2.55
CA SER A 410 -11.47 7.42 2.07
C SER A 410 -11.94 8.31 3.21
N ASN A 411 -12.38 7.71 4.32
CA ASN A 411 -12.82 8.44 5.49
C ASN A 411 -11.65 9.14 6.18
N SER A 412 -10.60 8.37 6.51
CA SER A 412 -9.42 8.89 7.20
C SER A 412 -8.69 9.96 6.38
N GLN A 413 -8.55 9.77 5.07
CA GLN A 413 -7.88 10.74 4.20
C GLN A 413 -8.65 12.05 4.10
N THR A 414 -9.97 11.98 3.91
CA THR A 414 -10.83 13.17 3.85
C THR A 414 -10.81 13.91 5.20
N GLU A 415 -10.96 13.19 6.31
CA GLU A 415 -10.94 13.78 7.65
C GLU A 415 -9.61 14.49 7.95
N GLU A 416 -8.48 13.86 7.64
CA GLU A 416 -7.17 14.44 7.87
C GLU A 416 -6.92 15.69 7.01
N ALA A 417 -7.33 15.65 5.74
CA ALA A 417 -7.25 16.81 4.85
C ALA A 417 -8.06 17.99 5.41
N ILE A 418 -9.30 17.73 5.84
CA ILE A 418 -10.21 18.73 6.42
C ILE A 418 -9.64 19.30 7.71
N ARG A 419 -9.15 18.44 8.60
CA ARG A 419 -8.55 18.85 9.89
C ARG A 419 -7.40 19.81 9.66
N THR A 420 -6.52 19.48 8.72
CA THR A 420 -5.37 20.30 8.35
C THR A 420 -5.78 21.68 7.85
N VAL A 421 -6.83 21.76 7.01
CA VAL A 421 -7.35 23.06 6.53
C VAL A 421 -7.95 23.88 7.67
N LYS A 422 -8.73 23.27 8.57
CA LYS A 422 -9.30 23.96 9.73
C LYS A 422 -8.20 24.54 10.62
N GLU A 423 -7.16 23.75 10.91
CA GLU A 423 -6.00 24.19 11.68
C GLU A 423 -5.26 25.34 10.98
N TYR A 424 -5.10 25.26 9.65
CA TYR A 424 -4.48 26.32 8.84
C TYR A 424 -5.25 27.64 8.91
N HIS A 425 -6.58 27.61 8.73
CA HIS A 425 -7.43 28.80 8.80
C HIS A 425 -7.44 29.43 10.21
N ALA A 426 -7.42 28.59 11.27
CA ALA A 426 -7.27 29.07 12.64
C ALA A 426 -5.93 29.79 12.85
N HIS A 427 -4.84 29.20 12.34
CA HIS A 427 -3.49 29.78 12.46
C HIS A 427 -3.34 31.09 11.67
N GLN A 428 -3.99 31.22 10.50
CA GLN A 428 -3.99 32.46 9.72
C GLN A 428 -4.80 33.59 10.37
N SER A 429 -5.93 33.27 11.01
CA SER A 429 -6.84 34.28 11.58
C SER A 429 -6.36 34.84 12.92
N GLY A 430 -5.18 34.43 13.43
CA GLY A 430 -4.64 34.88 14.72
C GLY A 430 -5.41 34.34 15.93
N GLN A 431 -6.45 33.53 15.69
CA GLN A 431 -7.09 32.74 16.74
C GLN A 431 -6.15 31.57 17.03
N ARG A 432 -5.27 31.75 18.04
CA ARG A 432 -4.67 30.60 18.71
C ARG A 432 -5.83 29.70 19.11
N ALA A 433 -5.95 28.55 18.47
CA ALA A 433 -6.74 27.47 19.03
C ALA A 433 -6.13 27.23 20.41
N THR A 434 -6.82 27.69 21.46
CA THR A 434 -6.73 26.98 22.72
C THR A 434 -7.02 25.55 22.35
N ALA A 435 -6.03 24.66 22.52
CA ALA A 435 -6.26 23.23 22.42
C ALA A 435 -7.62 22.96 23.09
N PRO A 436 -8.59 22.33 22.40
CA PRO A 436 -9.89 22.15 23.00
C PRO A 436 -9.66 21.37 24.30
N ALA A 437 -9.83 22.05 25.43
CA ALA A 437 -10.11 21.38 26.68
C ALA A 437 -11.35 20.55 26.38
N ALA A 438 -11.17 19.23 26.45
CA ALA A 438 -12.17 18.19 26.24
C ALA A 438 -13.61 18.69 26.43
N ALA A 439 -14.23 19.12 25.33
CA ALA A 439 -15.66 19.33 25.27
C ALA A 439 -16.26 18.03 24.74
N THR A 440 -16.62 17.17 25.69
CA THR A 440 -17.42 15.97 25.54
C THR A 440 -18.64 16.25 24.66
N THR A 441 -18.50 15.94 23.38
CA THR A 441 -19.62 15.54 22.52
C THR A 441 -19.39 14.08 22.20
N SER A 442 -20.13 13.24 22.90
CA SER A 442 -20.11 11.79 22.80
C SER A 442 -20.65 11.36 21.44
N SER A 443 -19.77 11.21 20.45
CA SER A 443 -20.00 10.34 19.30
C SER A 443 -19.36 8.99 19.61
N SER A 444 -20.18 8.03 20.00
CA SER A 444 -19.80 6.62 20.19
C SER A 444 -19.56 5.98 18.82
N GLY A 445 -18.35 6.17 18.31
CA GLY A 445 -17.74 5.39 17.23
C GLY A 445 -16.37 4.95 17.71
N SER A 446 -16.10 3.66 17.67
CA SER A 446 -14.89 2.99 18.14
C SER A 446 -13.63 3.47 17.41
N GLY A 447 -13.11 4.64 17.78
CA GLY A 447 -11.72 5.02 17.62
C GLY A 447 -11.14 5.15 19.01
N GLY A 448 -10.37 4.14 19.45
CA GLY A 448 -9.64 4.23 20.69
C GLY A 448 -8.78 5.50 20.67
N GLN A 449 -8.95 6.36 21.67
CA GLN A 449 -7.96 7.38 21.99
C GLN A 449 -6.69 6.66 22.43
N HIS A 450 -5.77 6.50 21.48
CA HIS A 450 -4.41 6.08 21.76
C HIS A 450 -3.67 7.26 22.39
N ASP A 451 -3.65 7.34 23.72
CA ASP A 451 -2.62 8.06 24.46
C ASP A 451 -1.30 7.30 24.22
N GLU A 452 -0.55 7.70 23.19
CA GLU A 452 0.62 6.94 22.72
C GLU A 452 1.95 7.61 23.09
N GLU A 453 2.78 6.83 23.77
CA GLU A 453 4.21 7.10 23.96
C GLU A 453 4.92 7.12 22.59
N VAL A 454 5.58 8.23 22.28
CA VAL A 454 6.43 8.36 21.09
C VAL A 454 7.58 7.36 21.21
N LEU A 455 7.66 6.40 20.27
CA LEU A 455 8.77 5.44 20.19
C LEU A 455 10.08 6.17 19.90
N ASP A 456 11.19 5.68 20.46
CA ASP A 456 12.51 6.32 20.39
C ASP A 456 13.01 6.49 18.94
N ASP A 457 12.61 5.59 18.03
CA ASP A 457 12.94 5.61 16.60
C ASP A 457 12.21 6.73 15.80
N ASP A 458 11.18 7.35 16.40
CA ASP A 458 10.33 8.37 15.78
C ASP A 458 10.65 9.81 16.27
N GLN A 459 11.74 9.94 17.04
CA GLN A 459 12.34 11.23 17.43
C GLN A 459 13.54 11.53 16.53
N THR A 460 13.72 12.80 16.16
CA THR A 460 15.03 13.23 15.65
C THR A 460 16.10 13.11 16.73
N ASP A 461 17.40 13.13 16.39
CA ASP A 461 18.51 13.17 17.37
C ASP A 461 18.38 14.30 18.41
N GLY A 462 17.49 15.28 18.19
CA GLY A 462 17.13 16.36 19.11
C GLY A 462 15.83 16.18 19.90
N GLY A 463 15.19 15.00 19.89
CA GLY A 463 13.95 14.71 20.64
C GLY A 463 12.68 15.35 20.06
N GLU A 464 12.74 15.94 18.87
CA GLU A 464 11.56 16.53 18.21
C GLU A 464 10.75 15.47 17.45
N ASP A 465 9.44 15.50 17.66
CA ASP A 465 8.42 14.68 16.99
C ASP A 465 8.37 14.98 15.47
N VAL A 466 8.75 13.98 14.66
CA VAL A 466 8.78 14.04 13.19
C VAL A 466 7.40 14.33 12.59
N TYR A 467 6.31 13.88 13.24
CA TYR A 467 4.93 14.15 12.82
C TYR A 467 4.56 15.63 12.96
N ARG A 468 5.03 16.28 14.02
CA ARG A 468 4.81 17.72 14.22
C ARG A 468 5.53 18.56 13.15
N ARG A 469 6.67 18.08 12.65
CA ARG A 469 7.45 18.75 11.59
C ARG A 469 6.80 18.67 10.20
N SER A 470 6.10 17.58 9.88
CA SER A 470 5.40 17.43 8.59
C SER A 470 4.19 18.35 8.45
N ARG A 471 3.52 18.65 9.57
CA ARG A 471 2.43 19.63 9.63
C ARG A 471 2.88 21.08 9.53
N MET A 472 4.18 21.37 9.61
CA MET A 472 4.69 22.75 9.49
C MET A 472 4.37 23.37 8.13
N ASN A 473 4.13 22.55 7.09
CA ASN A 473 3.62 23.00 5.79
C ASN A 473 2.18 22.52 5.54
N TYR A 474 1.23 23.11 6.27
CA TYR A 474 -0.20 22.77 6.21
C TYR A 474 -0.78 22.67 4.79
N LYS A 475 -0.35 23.55 3.87
CA LYS A 475 -0.84 23.53 2.48
C LYS A 475 -0.41 22.26 1.74
N GLU A 476 0.86 21.86 1.85
CA GLU A 476 1.37 20.64 1.20
C GLU A 476 0.75 19.38 1.81
N HIS A 477 0.59 19.36 3.14
CA HIS A 477 -0.03 18.24 3.84
C HIS A 477 -1.51 18.10 3.43
N ALA A 478 -2.29 19.19 3.48
CA ALA A 478 -3.69 19.16 3.04
C ALA A 478 -3.81 18.75 1.56
N ARG A 479 -2.96 19.29 0.68
CA ARG A 479 -2.93 18.93 -0.75
C ARG A 479 -2.67 17.45 -0.98
N LYS A 480 -1.74 16.88 -0.22
CA LYS A 480 -1.43 15.44 -0.29
C LYS A 480 -2.64 14.60 0.08
N TYR A 481 -3.28 14.89 1.21
CA TYR A 481 -4.41 14.09 1.70
C TYR A 481 -5.66 14.23 0.85
N PHE A 482 -5.98 15.43 0.34
CA PHE A 482 -7.06 15.58 -0.64
C PHE A 482 -6.76 14.86 -1.96
N GLY A 483 -5.50 14.88 -2.42
CA GLY A 483 -5.07 14.12 -3.58
C GLY A 483 -5.24 12.61 -3.40
N LEU A 484 -4.94 12.09 -2.21
CA LEU A 484 -5.18 10.69 -1.85
C LEU A 484 -6.68 10.38 -1.81
N ALA A 485 -7.46 11.19 -1.06
CA ALA A 485 -8.91 11.03 -0.95
C ALA A 485 -9.57 11.01 -2.32
N SER A 486 -9.22 11.95 -3.21
CA SER A 486 -9.78 12.01 -4.55
C SER A 486 -9.53 10.75 -5.37
N ARG A 487 -8.36 10.10 -5.22
CA ARG A 487 -8.05 8.82 -5.89
C ARG A 487 -8.85 7.68 -5.29
N THR A 488 -8.91 7.59 -3.97
CA THR A 488 -9.66 6.56 -3.24
C THR A 488 -11.15 6.63 -3.55
N TRP A 489 -11.74 7.83 -3.57
CA TRP A 489 -13.15 8.05 -3.94
C TRP A 489 -13.45 7.65 -5.37
N LYS A 490 -12.57 7.99 -6.32
CA LYS A 490 -12.68 7.54 -7.71
C LYS A 490 -12.65 6.01 -7.81
N GLN A 491 -11.76 5.35 -7.07
CA GLN A 491 -11.66 3.89 -7.03
C GLN A 491 -12.93 3.27 -6.45
N LEU A 492 -13.43 3.79 -5.33
CA LEU A 492 -14.67 3.33 -4.69
C LEU A 492 -15.89 3.50 -5.61
N TRP A 493 -15.97 4.64 -6.29
CA TRP A 493 -16.99 4.91 -7.32
C TRP A 493 -16.92 3.91 -8.47
N LEU A 494 -15.73 3.65 -9.00
CA LEU A 494 -15.52 2.71 -10.10
C LEU A 494 -15.95 1.29 -9.72
N LEU A 495 -15.53 0.82 -8.55
CA LEU A 495 -15.92 -0.49 -8.04
C LEU A 495 -17.42 -0.57 -7.76
N SER A 496 -18.02 0.48 -7.20
CA SER A 496 -19.47 0.54 -6.98
C SER A 496 -20.26 0.48 -8.28
N LYS A 497 -19.76 1.13 -9.34
CA LYS A 497 -20.37 1.08 -10.67
C LYS A 497 -20.35 -0.31 -11.29
N HIS A 498 -19.22 -1.03 -11.17
CA HIS A 498 -19.02 -2.32 -11.84
C HIS A 498 -19.49 -3.52 -11.01
N CYS A 499 -19.43 -3.43 -9.68
CA CYS A 499 -19.68 -4.53 -8.75
C CYS A 499 -20.87 -4.25 -7.82
N ALA A 500 -21.81 -3.38 -8.21
CA ALA A 500 -22.98 -3.01 -7.40
C ALA A 500 -23.73 -4.23 -6.86
N VAL A 501 -23.91 -5.27 -7.69
CA VAL A 501 -24.58 -6.52 -7.30
C VAL A 501 -23.89 -7.18 -6.12
N VAL A 502 -22.57 -7.34 -6.20
CA VAL A 502 -21.76 -7.99 -5.14
C VAL A 502 -21.78 -7.16 -3.85
N ILE A 503 -21.76 -5.82 -3.97
CA ILE A 503 -21.84 -4.92 -2.81
C ILE A 503 -23.20 -5.06 -2.13
N VAL A 504 -24.29 -5.07 -2.89
CA VAL A 504 -25.65 -5.16 -2.34
C VAL A 504 -25.92 -6.52 -1.70
N GLU A 505 -25.42 -7.61 -2.30
CA GLU A 505 -25.50 -8.95 -1.72
C GLU A 505 -24.69 -9.06 -0.40
N GLY A 506 -23.57 -8.34 -0.30
CA GLY A 506 -22.74 -8.26 0.89
C GLY A 506 -23.29 -7.29 1.94
N ARG A 507 -24.33 -7.68 2.68
CA ARG A 507 -25.02 -6.81 3.66
C ARG A 507 -24.10 -5.99 4.56
N THR A 508 -23.07 -6.61 5.14
CA THR A 508 -22.11 -5.91 6.02
C THR A 508 -21.33 -4.83 5.29
N ILE A 509 -20.87 -5.08 4.06
CA ILE A 509 -20.13 -4.07 3.29
C ILE A 509 -21.06 -2.97 2.80
N LEU A 510 -22.31 -3.31 2.47
CA LEU A 510 -23.33 -2.34 2.07
C LEU A 510 -23.64 -1.36 3.22
N GLU A 511 -23.89 -1.88 4.42
CA GLU A 511 -24.11 -1.07 5.62
C GLU A 511 -22.88 -0.21 5.95
N GLN A 512 -21.67 -0.78 5.89
CA GLN A 512 -20.44 -0.02 6.11
C GLN A 512 -20.28 1.11 5.09
N LEU A 513 -20.51 0.84 3.80
CA LEU A 513 -20.40 1.83 2.74
C LEU A 513 -21.42 2.97 2.92
N LEU A 514 -22.69 2.63 3.15
CA LEU A 514 -23.77 3.60 3.29
C LEU A 514 -23.59 4.46 4.55
N HIS A 515 -23.54 3.85 5.73
CA HIS A 515 -23.53 4.58 7.00
C HIS A 515 -22.19 5.23 7.32
N SER A 516 -21.10 4.46 7.18
CA SER A 516 -19.79 4.92 7.65
C SER A 516 -19.10 5.81 6.62
N SER A 517 -19.52 5.78 5.35
CA SER A 517 -18.88 6.55 4.28
C SER A 517 -19.84 7.50 3.60
N LEU A 518 -20.84 7.01 2.85
CA LEU A 518 -21.64 7.88 2.00
C LEU A 518 -22.48 8.88 2.80
N ASP A 519 -23.23 8.43 3.80
CA ASP A 519 -24.11 9.28 4.62
C ASP A 519 -23.29 10.30 5.40
N ALA A 520 -22.21 9.85 6.06
CA ALA A 520 -21.28 10.70 6.80
C ALA A 520 -20.66 11.81 5.93
N GLN A 521 -20.18 11.45 4.73
CA GLN A 521 -19.47 12.37 3.86
C GLN A 521 -20.45 13.31 3.14
N LEU A 522 -21.63 12.82 2.77
CA LEU A 522 -22.68 13.66 2.21
C LEU A 522 -23.17 14.68 3.25
N HIS A 523 -23.40 14.25 4.49
CA HIS A 523 -23.74 15.12 5.61
C HIS A 523 -22.72 16.24 5.79
N TYR A 524 -21.43 15.91 5.76
CA TYR A 524 -20.36 16.89 5.86
C TYR A 524 -20.37 17.89 4.69
N LEU A 525 -20.33 17.38 3.45
CA LEU A 525 -20.13 18.18 2.23
C LEU A 525 -21.28 19.15 1.93
N VAL A 526 -22.51 18.77 2.26
CA VAL A 526 -23.71 19.61 2.05
C VAL A 526 -24.21 20.27 3.34
N GLY A 527 -23.54 19.99 4.44
CA GLY A 527 -23.84 20.49 5.77
C GLY A 527 -23.23 21.86 6.08
N PRO A 528 -23.53 22.40 7.28
CA PRO A 528 -22.93 23.65 7.74
C PRO A 528 -21.41 23.52 7.96
N GLU A 529 -20.90 22.31 8.21
CA GLU A 529 -19.48 22.07 8.48
C GLU A 529 -18.59 22.37 7.27
N MET A 530 -19.08 22.16 6.04
CA MET A 530 -18.39 22.56 4.82
C MET A 530 -18.08 24.08 4.79
N LYS A 531 -18.84 24.90 5.54
CA LYS A 531 -18.56 26.35 5.65
C LYS A 531 -17.23 26.63 6.36
N SER A 532 -16.81 25.75 7.28
CA SER A 532 -15.58 25.91 8.07
C SER A 532 -14.30 25.75 7.24
N ILE A 533 -14.37 25.02 6.12
CA ILE A 533 -13.27 24.86 5.17
C ILE A 533 -13.53 25.60 3.86
N LYS A 534 -14.55 26.48 3.84
CA LYS A 534 -15.02 27.10 2.61
C LYS A 534 -13.96 28.04 2.05
N ALA A 535 -13.22 27.48 1.10
CA ALA A 535 -12.15 28.12 0.37
C ALA A 535 -12.68 28.80 -0.90
N SER A 536 -11.88 29.72 -1.45
CA SER A 536 -12.10 30.20 -2.81
C SER A 536 -11.92 29.05 -3.81
N PRO A 537 -12.52 29.11 -5.03
CA PRO A 537 -12.27 28.10 -6.06
C PRO A 537 -10.78 27.88 -6.36
N GLN A 538 -9.98 28.95 -6.29
CA GLN A 538 -8.52 28.90 -6.47
C GLN A 538 -7.84 28.13 -5.35
N GLU A 539 -8.25 28.35 -4.10
CA GLU A 539 -7.68 27.64 -2.95
C GLU A 539 -8.08 26.15 -2.94
N TYR A 540 -9.29 25.79 -3.40
CA TYR A 540 -9.63 24.39 -3.65
C TYR A 540 -8.73 23.73 -4.69
N GLU A 541 -8.40 24.44 -5.77
CA GLU A 541 -7.47 23.95 -6.79
C GLU A 541 -6.04 23.83 -6.26
N GLU A 542 -5.56 24.80 -5.47
CA GLU A 542 -4.27 24.75 -4.78
C GLU A 542 -4.17 23.55 -3.83
N LEU A 543 -5.27 23.22 -3.14
CA LEU A 543 -5.37 22.09 -2.23
C LEU A 543 -5.70 20.76 -2.96
N GLY A 544 -5.93 20.77 -4.28
CA GLY A 544 -6.32 19.56 -5.01
C GLY A 544 -7.65 18.95 -4.56
N PHE A 545 -8.54 19.73 -3.98
CA PHE A 545 -9.83 19.28 -3.48
C PHE A 545 -10.97 19.70 -4.41
N ASN A 546 -11.73 18.74 -4.93
CA ASN A 546 -12.90 19.02 -5.75
C ASN A 546 -14.19 18.50 -5.08
N PRO A 547 -14.85 19.32 -4.23
CA PRO A 547 -16.06 18.89 -3.53
C PRO A 547 -17.22 18.59 -4.47
N LYS A 548 -17.28 19.24 -5.65
CA LYS A 548 -18.34 18.96 -6.64
C LYS A 548 -18.21 17.55 -7.19
N GLU A 549 -16.99 17.14 -7.52
CA GLU A 549 -16.72 15.80 -8.03
C GLU A 549 -16.99 14.74 -6.95
N MET A 550 -16.61 14.99 -5.70
CA MET A 550 -16.90 14.07 -4.60
C MET A 550 -18.40 13.90 -4.36
N VAL A 551 -19.19 15.00 -4.36
CA VAL A 551 -20.67 14.91 -4.26
C VAL A 551 -21.27 14.19 -5.46
N ARG A 552 -20.74 14.40 -6.68
CA ARG A 552 -21.18 13.66 -7.87
C ARG A 552 -20.94 12.16 -7.69
N GLN A 553 -19.75 11.77 -7.28
CA GLN A 553 -19.39 10.37 -7.06
C GLN A 553 -20.26 9.72 -5.98
N ILE A 554 -20.45 10.38 -4.83
CA ILE A 554 -21.31 9.88 -3.74
C ILE A 554 -22.75 9.68 -4.24
N THR A 555 -23.34 10.67 -4.92
CA THR A 555 -24.72 10.55 -5.41
C THR A 555 -24.88 9.48 -6.50
N GLU A 556 -23.89 9.32 -7.39
CA GLU A 556 -23.87 8.22 -8.36
C GLU A 556 -23.74 6.84 -7.70
N ILE A 557 -22.97 6.71 -6.61
CA ILE A 557 -22.87 5.44 -5.87
C ILE A 557 -24.24 5.02 -5.32
N TYR A 558 -24.99 5.93 -4.68
CA TYR A 558 -26.37 5.61 -4.24
C TYR A 558 -27.23 5.10 -5.40
N LEU A 559 -27.15 5.75 -6.57
CA LEU A 559 -27.91 5.33 -7.75
C LEU A 559 -27.46 3.96 -8.28
N PHE A 560 -26.16 3.66 -8.30
CA PHE A 560 -25.67 2.34 -8.73
C PHE A 560 -26.21 1.23 -7.83
N LEU A 561 -26.19 1.43 -6.52
CA LEU A 561 -26.68 0.45 -5.55
C LEU A 561 -28.22 0.34 -5.61
N ALA A 562 -28.94 1.47 -5.68
CA ALA A 562 -30.40 1.49 -5.74
C ALA A 562 -30.95 0.87 -7.03
N ARG A 563 -30.19 0.87 -8.13
CA ARG A 563 -30.57 0.15 -9.36
C ARG A 563 -30.52 -1.38 -9.22
N VAL A 564 -29.78 -1.90 -8.24
CA VAL A 564 -29.75 -3.33 -7.94
C VAL A 564 -30.87 -3.70 -6.98
N ASP A 565 -30.90 -3.08 -5.79
CA ASP A 565 -31.98 -3.27 -4.81
C ASP A 565 -32.30 -1.95 -4.10
N ARG A 566 -33.26 -1.22 -4.68
CA ARG A 566 -33.71 0.06 -4.18
C ARG A 566 -34.28 -0.03 -2.76
N ASN A 567 -35.02 -1.08 -2.47
CA ASN A 567 -35.71 -1.26 -1.19
C ASN A 567 -34.71 -1.49 -0.06
N GLU A 568 -33.70 -2.33 -0.30
CA GLU A 568 -32.69 -2.63 0.70
C GLU A 568 -31.78 -1.43 0.96
N VAL A 569 -31.33 -0.75 -0.10
CA VAL A 569 -30.54 0.48 0.04
C VAL A 569 -31.32 1.55 0.80
N ALA A 570 -32.59 1.77 0.45
CA ALA A 570 -33.44 2.73 1.16
C ALA A 570 -33.68 2.33 2.63
N ARG A 571 -33.83 1.03 2.92
CA ARG A 571 -33.99 0.51 4.29
C ARG A 571 -32.75 0.80 5.13
N ILE A 572 -31.55 0.54 4.60
CA ILE A 572 -30.29 0.74 5.33
C ILE A 572 -30.07 2.24 5.57
N VAL A 573 -30.16 3.09 4.54
CA VAL A 573 -29.98 4.55 4.69
C VAL A 573 -30.99 5.13 5.69
N ALA A 574 -32.24 4.70 5.65
CA ALA A 574 -33.26 5.14 6.59
C ALA A 574 -32.98 4.75 8.05
N LYS A 575 -32.19 3.69 8.28
CA LYS A 575 -31.77 3.24 9.62
C LYS A 575 -30.61 4.07 10.19
N ASP A 576 -29.92 4.87 9.37
CA ASP A 576 -28.81 5.69 9.88
C ASP A 576 -29.33 6.87 10.71
N GLU A 577 -29.29 6.76 12.03
CA GLU A 577 -29.71 7.86 12.90
C GLU A 577 -28.64 8.95 13.06
N ARG A 578 -27.40 8.69 12.63
CA ARG A 578 -26.25 9.56 12.90
C ARG A 578 -26.11 10.66 11.87
N TYR A 579 -26.13 10.29 10.59
CA TYR A 579 -25.80 11.20 9.50
C TYR A 579 -26.97 11.49 8.55
N TYR A 580 -27.88 10.53 8.36
CA TYR A 580 -29.04 10.73 7.51
C TYR A 580 -29.96 11.82 8.08
N SER A 581 -30.37 12.75 7.22
CA SER A 581 -31.50 13.63 7.46
C SER A 581 -32.17 14.00 6.13
N SER A 582 -33.50 14.13 6.13
CA SER A 582 -34.23 14.53 4.91
C SER A 582 -33.78 15.88 4.36
N GLU A 583 -33.30 16.77 5.24
CA GLU A 583 -32.73 18.06 4.84
C GLU A 583 -31.38 17.89 4.12
N THR A 584 -30.49 17.03 4.63
CA THR A 584 -29.19 16.73 4.01
C THR A 584 -29.38 16.26 2.57
N PHE A 585 -30.26 15.29 2.34
CA PHE A 585 -30.52 14.75 1.00
C PHE A 585 -31.22 15.77 0.08
N SER A 586 -32.13 16.58 0.62
CA SER A 586 -32.77 17.67 -0.14
C SER A 586 -31.77 18.75 -0.58
N ARG A 587 -30.79 19.07 0.29
CA ARG A 587 -29.69 19.98 -0.03
C ARG A 587 -28.75 19.36 -1.07
N ALA A 588 -28.44 18.07 -0.94
CA ALA A 588 -27.64 17.33 -1.92
C ALA A 588 -28.28 17.36 -3.31
N PHE A 589 -29.59 17.08 -3.41
CA PHE A 589 -30.33 17.20 -4.67
C PHE A 589 -30.26 18.61 -5.25
N SER A 590 -30.50 19.63 -4.41
CA SER A 590 -30.42 21.03 -4.83
C SER A 590 -29.03 21.41 -5.33
N PHE A 591 -27.98 20.89 -4.68
CA PHE A 591 -26.58 21.12 -5.06
C PHE A 591 -26.25 20.49 -6.41
N VAL A 592 -26.58 19.21 -6.57
CA VAL A 592 -26.38 18.46 -7.82
C VAL A 592 -27.10 19.12 -8.99
N ARG A 593 -28.37 19.54 -8.79
CA ARG A 593 -29.15 20.26 -9.79
C ARG A 593 -28.54 21.60 -10.15
N LYS A 594 -28.13 22.39 -9.14
CA LYS A 594 -27.57 23.73 -9.34
C LYS A 594 -26.28 23.71 -10.18
N TYR A 595 -25.43 22.70 -9.96
CA TYR A 595 -24.14 22.59 -10.64
C TYR A 595 -24.15 21.64 -11.84
N GLY A 596 -25.30 21.04 -12.19
CA GLY A 596 -25.45 20.14 -13.33
C GLY A 596 -24.57 18.88 -13.22
N LEU A 597 -24.47 18.29 -12.02
CA LEU A 597 -23.53 17.19 -11.75
C LEU A 597 -24.04 15.82 -12.21
N LEU A 598 -25.36 15.67 -12.37
CA LEU A 598 -26.02 14.46 -12.89
C LEU A 598 -26.71 14.75 -14.22
N VAL A 599 -26.79 13.74 -15.08
CA VAL A 599 -27.54 13.80 -16.35
C VAL A 599 -29.05 13.70 -16.07
N GLY A 600 -29.91 14.27 -16.92
CA GLY A 600 -31.37 14.39 -16.68
C GLY A 600 -32.05 13.14 -16.09
N ALA A 601 -31.85 11.96 -16.70
CA ALA A 601 -32.43 10.71 -16.17
C ALA A 601 -31.90 10.34 -14.77
N GLN A 602 -30.60 10.52 -14.51
CA GLN A 602 -30.01 10.29 -13.19
C GLN A 602 -30.51 11.31 -12.15
N LEU A 603 -30.76 12.55 -12.57
CA LEU A 603 -31.29 13.58 -11.70
C LEU A 603 -32.71 13.24 -11.24
N ASP A 604 -33.56 12.77 -12.15
CA ASP A 604 -34.93 12.34 -11.85
C ASP A 604 -34.94 11.07 -10.98
N GLU A 605 -34.06 10.10 -11.27
CA GLU A 605 -33.86 8.92 -10.42
C GLU A 605 -33.47 9.30 -8.99
N PHE A 606 -32.54 10.26 -8.85
CA PHE A 606 -32.09 10.73 -7.53
C PHE A 606 -33.17 11.51 -6.78
N ASP A 607 -33.94 12.37 -7.46
CA ASP A 607 -35.11 13.05 -6.86
C ASP A 607 -36.14 12.04 -6.33
N GLY A 608 -36.43 11.01 -7.13
CA GLY A 608 -37.32 9.92 -6.73
C GLY A 608 -36.79 9.16 -5.50
N PHE A 609 -35.50 8.87 -5.46
CA PHE A 609 -34.86 8.18 -4.33
C PHE A 609 -34.91 9.03 -3.04
N VAL A 610 -34.62 10.34 -3.14
CA VAL A 610 -34.67 11.28 -2.00
C VAL A 610 -36.08 11.39 -1.42
N LYS A 611 -37.11 11.48 -2.27
CA LYS A 611 -38.51 11.55 -1.84
C LYS A 611 -38.94 10.28 -1.13
N GLU A 612 -38.58 9.12 -1.68
CA GLU A 612 -38.89 7.83 -1.07
C GLU A 612 -38.22 7.66 0.30
N LEU A 613 -36.95 8.06 0.44
CA LEU A 613 -36.26 8.04 1.73
C LEU A 613 -36.99 8.90 2.77
N ALA A 614 -37.40 10.12 2.38
CA ALA A 614 -38.14 11.01 3.25
C ALA A 614 -39.50 10.42 3.67
N GLU A 615 -40.23 9.81 2.74
CA GLU A 615 -41.50 9.12 3.01
C GLU A 615 -41.30 7.92 3.93
N ARG A 616 -40.31 7.06 3.65
CA ARG A 616 -40.02 5.86 4.45
C ARG A 616 -39.65 6.21 5.88
N VAL A 617 -38.79 7.20 6.09
CA VAL A 617 -38.42 7.64 7.45
C VAL A 617 -39.61 8.31 8.15
N SER A 618 -40.42 9.08 7.43
CA SER A 618 -41.66 9.64 7.98
C SER A 618 -42.65 8.54 8.39
N GLN A 619 -42.78 7.47 7.59
CA GLN A 619 -43.65 6.33 7.89
C GLN A 619 -43.11 5.51 9.06
N GLN A 620 -41.80 5.27 9.14
CA GLN A 620 -41.18 4.58 10.28
C GLN A 620 -41.40 5.36 11.59
N ARG A 621 -41.15 6.68 11.57
CA ARG A 621 -41.42 7.54 12.74
C ARG A 621 -42.90 7.57 13.10
N ALA A 622 -43.79 7.73 12.11
CA ALA A 622 -45.23 7.72 12.35
C ALA A 622 -45.73 6.35 12.87
N ALA A 623 -45.21 5.24 12.36
CA ALA A 623 -45.54 3.90 12.84
C ALA A 623 -45.03 3.69 14.28
N PHE A 624 -43.84 4.19 14.61
CA PHE A 624 -43.31 4.18 15.97
C PHE A 624 -44.18 5.02 16.91
N ASP A 625 -44.52 6.25 16.52
CA ASP A 625 -45.38 7.17 17.29
C ASP A 625 -46.82 6.63 17.46
N GLN A 626 -47.35 5.89 16.47
CA GLN A 626 -48.70 5.31 16.51
C GLN A 626 -48.78 3.96 17.22
N ALA A 627 -47.67 3.23 17.34
CA ALA A 627 -47.70 1.87 17.85
C ALA A 627 -47.92 1.78 19.36
N ASP A 628 -47.77 2.88 20.10
CA ASP A 628 -47.86 2.97 21.57
C ASP A 628 -47.11 1.79 22.20
N ILE A 629 -45.83 1.66 21.81
CA ILE A 629 -45.00 0.50 22.09
C ILE A 629 -44.76 0.43 23.61
N PRO A 630 -45.16 -0.65 24.29
CA PRO A 630 -44.88 -0.83 25.70
C PRO A 630 -43.38 -0.67 26.00
N ALA A 631 -43.03 0.09 27.03
CA ALA A 631 -41.64 0.38 27.37
C ALA A 631 -40.79 -0.89 27.55
N GLN A 632 -41.39 -2.01 27.98
CA GLN A 632 -40.71 -3.30 28.12
C GLN A 632 -40.27 -3.95 26.80
N TYR A 633 -40.78 -3.49 25.65
CA TYR A 633 -40.42 -3.97 24.31
C TYR A 633 -39.33 -3.11 23.66
N LEU A 634 -39.01 -1.96 24.27
CA LEU A 634 -37.99 -1.04 23.81
C LEU A 634 -36.62 -1.40 24.42
N CYS A 635 -35.60 -1.28 23.61
CA CYS A 635 -34.20 -1.43 24.01
C CYS A 635 -33.83 -0.28 24.94
N GLU A 636 -33.31 -0.59 26.14
CA GLU A 636 -32.94 0.44 27.12
C GLU A 636 -31.84 1.41 26.61
N MET A 637 -31.04 0.98 25.61
CA MET A 637 -29.96 1.79 25.04
C MET A 637 -30.39 2.61 23.82
N MET A 638 -31.21 2.03 22.94
CA MET A 638 -31.58 2.66 21.66
C MET A 638 -32.98 3.24 21.65
N ALA A 639 -33.80 2.91 22.66
CA ALA A 639 -35.23 3.23 22.70
C ALA A 639 -36.04 2.71 21.49
N ASP A 640 -35.47 1.79 20.69
CA ASP A 640 -36.13 1.09 19.58
C ASP A 640 -36.69 -0.26 20.01
N ILE A 641 -37.66 -0.80 19.25
CA ILE A 641 -38.23 -2.13 19.51
C ILE A 641 -37.16 -3.24 19.36
N MET A 642 -37.05 -4.14 20.34
CA MET A 642 -36.04 -5.20 20.32
C MET A 642 -36.45 -6.37 19.42
N SER A 643 -35.57 -6.80 18.53
CA SER A 643 -35.72 -8.01 17.73
C SER A 643 -35.25 -9.27 18.46
N ASP A 644 -34.15 -9.19 19.20
CA ASP A 644 -33.61 -10.30 19.99
C ASP A 644 -33.22 -9.83 21.40
N PRO A 645 -34.18 -9.73 22.33
CA PRO A 645 -33.93 -9.19 23.66
C PRO A 645 -33.00 -10.08 24.49
N VAL A 646 -31.95 -9.46 25.03
CA VAL A 646 -30.99 -10.05 25.97
C VAL A 646 -30.89 -9.17 27.21
N MET A 647 -30.63 -9.79 28.36
CA MET A 647 -30.49 -9.12 29.64
C MET A 647 -29.05 -9.17 30.13
N PHE A 648 -28.56 -8.02 30.60
CA PHE A 648 -27.32 -7.96 31.35
C PHE A 648 -27.49 -8.58 32.74
N PRO A 649 -26.61 -9.51 33.17
CA PRO A 649 -26.82 -10.26 34.42
C PRO A 649 -26.75 -9.39 35.68
N GLN A 650 -25.93 -8.33 35.68
CA GLN A 650 -25.74 -7.46 36.84
C GLN A 650 -26.72 -6.29 36.87
N SER A 651 -26.74 -5.47 35.81
CA SER A 651 -27.66 -4.32 35.76
C SER A 651 -29.13 -4.71 35.54
N LYS A 652 -29.39 -5.96 35.11
CA LYS A 652 -30.72 -6.48 34.75
C LYS A 652 -31.43 -5.63 33.68
N LYS A 653 -30.70 -4.80 32.96
CA LYS A 653 -31.21 -4.01 31.85
C LYS A 653 -31.34 -4.90 30.62
N VAL A 654 -32.42 -4.68 29.87
CA VAL A 654 -32.76 -5.46 28.69
C VAL A 654 -32.51 -4.61 27.46
N VAL A 655 -31.75 -5.17 26.52
CA VAL A 655 -31.34 -4.52 25.28
C VAL A 655 -31.42 -5.53 24.14
N ASP A 656 -31.33 -5.05 22.90
CA ASP A 656 -31.19 -5.96 21.75
C ASP A 656 -29.77 -6.59 21.74
N ARG A 657 -29.67 -7.87 21.35
CA ARG A 657 -28.41 -8.63 21.31
C ARG A 657 -27.31 -7.91 20.56
N TRP A 658 -27.58 -7.40 19.36
CA TRP A 658 -26.53 -6.77 18.55
C TRP A 658 -25.99 -5.49 19.22
N VAL A 659 -26.85 -4.78 19.97
CA VAL A 659 -26.48 -3.59 20.75
C VAL A 659 -25.60 -3.98 21.93
N ALA A 660 -25.98 -5.04 22.65
CA ALA A 660 -25.19 -5.59 23.75
C ALA A 660 -23.81 -6.06 23.28
N GLU A 661 -23.76 -6.83 22.18
CA GLU A 661 -22.53 -7.34 21.58
C GLU A 661 -21.60 -6.21 21.17
N ARG A 662 -22.12 -5.19 20.48
CA ARG A 662 -21.35 -4.01 20.08
C ARG A 662 -20.75 -3.28 21.28
N GLN A 663 -21.49 -3.14 22.36
CA GLN A 663 -21.03 -2.40 23.53
C GLN A 663 -20.01 -3.19 24.38
N ILE A 664 -20.20 -4.51 24.50
CA ILE A 664 -19.24 -5.39 25.14
C ILE A 664 -17.94 -5.44 24.32
N MET A 665 -18.02 -5.60 22.98
CA MET A 665 -16.83 -5.59 22.13
C MET A 665 -16.02 -4.29 22.21
N GLY A 666 -16.65 -3.16 22.55
CA GLY A 666 -15.98 -1.88 22.71
C GLY A 666 -15.38 -1.62 24.09
N SER A 667 -15.86 -2.28 25.15
CA SER A 667 -15.52 -1.90 26.54
C SER A 667 -15.31 -3.05 27.53
N ASP A 668 -15.58 -4.30 27.13
CA ASP A 668 -15.58 -5.53 27.94
C ASP A 668 -16.36 -5.39 29.27
N ARG A 669 -17.40 -4.54 29.30
CA ARG A 669 -18.14 -4.17 30.50
C ARG A 669 -19.63 -4.01 30.27
N ASP A 670 -20.41 -4.23 31.33
CA ASP A 670 -21.82 -3.81 31.42
C ASP A 670 -21.88 -2.26 31.44
N PRO A 671 -22.59 -1.61 30.50
CA PRO A 671 -22.63 -0.15 30.37
C PRO A 671 -23.37 0.56 31.52
N TYR A 672 -24.20 -0.15 32.30
CA TYR A 672 -24.98 0.42 33.39
C TYR A 672 -24.40 0.11 34.78
N ALA A 673 -23.78 -1.06 34.94
CA ALA A 673 -23.15 -1.46 36.21
C ALA A 673 -21.64 -1.19 36.25
N ASN A 674 -21.00 -0.90 35.11
CA ASN A 674 -19.56 -0.73 34.95
C ASN A 674 -18.75 -1.92 35.50
N THR A 675 -19.29 -3.13 35.32
CA THR A 675 -18.68 -4.40 35.75
C THR A 675 -18.19 -5.19 34.53
N PRO A 676 -17.06 -5.93 34.61
CA PRO A 676 -16.58 -6.73 33.50
C PRO A 676 -17.61 -7.76 33.05
N LEU A 677 -17.82 -7.88 31.74
CA LEU A 677 -18.84 -8.75 31.15
C LEU A 677 -18.38 -9.23 29.77
N LYS A 678 -18.55 -10.51 29.46
CA LYS A 678 -18.35 -11.05 28.11
C LYS A 678 -19.68 -11.29 27.40
N VAL A 679 -19.64 -11.38 26.08
CA VAL A 679 -20.83 -11.64 25.24
C VAL A 679 -21.52 -12.95 25.64
N GLU A 680 -20.74 -13.95 26.03
CA GLU A 680 -21.20 -15.27 26.48
C GLU A 680 -22.07 -15.21 27.75
N ASP A 681 -21.91 -14.15 28.55
CA ASP A 681 -22.58 -13.97 29.84
C ASP A 681 -23.95 -13.28 29.70
N LEU A 682 -24.35 -12.90 28.48
CA LEU A 682 -25.66 -12.31 28.20
C LEU A 682 -26.76 -13.35 28.37
N VAL A 683 -27.82 -12.99 29.12
CA VAL A 683 -28.96 -13.88 29.37
C VAL A 683 -30.02 -13.67 28.28
N PRO A 684 -30.29 -14.62 27.38
CA PRO A 684 -31.33 -14.48 26.37
C PRO A 684 -32.72 -14.50 26.99
N LEU A 685 -33.65 -13.68 26.47
CA LEU A 685 -35.04 -13.63 26.93
C LEU A 685 -36.01 -14.17 25.86
N PRO A 686 -36.14 -15.50 25.69
CA PRO A 686 -36.93 -16.10 24.62
C PRO A 686 -38.44 -15.80 24.72
N GLU A 687 -38.99 -15.69 25.93
CA GLU A 687 -40.40 -15.37 26.14
C GLU A 687 -40.72 -13.92 25.71
N LEU A 688 -39.88 -12.96 26.12
CA LEU A 688 -40.00 -11.56 25.72
C LEU A 688 -39.80 -11.40 24.21
N LYS A 689 -38.87 -12.14 23.63
CA LYS A 689 -38.69 -12.21 22.18
C LYS A 689 -40.00 -12.60 21.50
N GLU A 690 -40.61 -13.70 21.94
CA GLU A 690 -41.86 -14.19 21.35
C GLU A 690 -43.02 -13.18 21.48
N GLU A 691 -43.12 -12.48 22.63
CA GLU A 691 -44.09 -11.38 22.81
C GLU A 691 -43.86 -10.22 21.85
N ILE A 692 -42.61 -9.76 21.72
CA ILE A 692 -42.26 -8.65 20.83
C ILE A 692 -42.54 -9.01 19.37
N HIS A 693 -42.19 -10.22 18.95
CA HIS A 693 -42.49 -10.70 17.61
C HIS A 693 -44.00 -10.79 17.34
N ARG A 694 -44.81 -11.28 18.29
CA ARG A 694 -46.28 -11.25 18.18
C ARG A 694 -46.83 -9.82 18.11
N PHE A 695 -46.34 -8.93 18.96
CA PHE A 695 -46.75 -7.53 18.99
C PHE A 695 -46.40 -6.82 17.67
N ALA A 696 -45.18 -6.99 17.19
CA ALA A 696 -44.71 -6.43 15.94
C ALA A 696 -45.53 -6.92 14.75
N LYS A 697 -45.89 -8.21 14.72
CA LYS A 697 -46.79 -8.76 13.68
C LYS A 697 -48.17 -8.12 13.74
N ALA A 698 -48.76 -8.02 14.93
CA ALA A 698 -50.10 -7.45 15.11
C ALA A 698 -50.16 -5.96 14.76
N LYS A 699 -49.05 -5.22 14.94
CA LYS A 699 -48.94 -3.79 14.66
C LYS A 699 -48.29 -3.46 13.31
N GLY A 700 -47.87 -4.47 12.54
CA GLY A 700 -47.16 -4.28 11.27
C GLY A 700 -45.79 -3.59 11.42
N LEU A 701 -45.14 -3.74 12.57
CA LEU A 701 -43.82 -3.18 12.84
C LEU A 701 -42.74 -4.10 12.26
N PRO A 702 -41.80 -3.57 11.45
CA PRO A 702 -40.67 -4.35 10.96
C PRO A 702 -39.67 -4.61 12.09
N LEU A 703 -39.30 -5.88 12.31
CA LEU A 703 -38.23 -6.27 13.24
C LEU A 703 -36.94 -6.59 12.47
N GLU A 704 -35.81 -6.33 13.13
CA GLU A 704 -34.50 -6.70 12.62
C GLU A 704 -34.38 -8.22 12.47
N GLY A 705 -33.93 -8.71 11.31
CA GLY A 705 -33.88 -10.15 11.02
C GLY A 705 -35.20 -10.82 10.60
N GLY A 706 -36.31 -10.06 10.55
CA GLY A 706 -37.63 -10.55 10.16
C GLY A 706 -38.48 -11.02 11.35
N ASN A 707 -39.80 -11.14 11.16
CA ASN A 707 -40.67 -11.61 12.22
C ASN A 707 -40.64 -13.15 12.30
N MET A 708 -40.50 -13.71 13.51
CA MET A 708 -40.53 -15.16 13.75
C MET A 708 -41.87 -15.81 13.35
N PHE A 709 -42.90 -15.00 13.13
CA PHE A 709 -44.24 -15.43 12.78
C PHE A 709 -44.65 -15.11 11.33
N ASP A 710 -43.75 -14.60 10.49
CA ASP A 710 -44.04 -14.30 9.08
C ASP A 710 -43.93 -15.53 8.15
#